data_AF-A0A1U7NV58-F1
#
_entry.id   AF-A0A1U7NV58-F1
#
_cell.length_a   1.000
_cell.length_b   1.000
_cell.length_c   1.000
_cell.angle_alpha   90.00
_cell.angle_beta   90.00
_cell.angle_gamma   90.00
#
_symmetry.space_group_name_H-M   'P 1'
#
loop_
_entity.id
_entity.type
_entity.pdbx_description
1 polymer ?
#
loop_
_entity_poly.entity_id
_entity_poly.type
_entity_poly.pdbx_seq_one_letter_code
_entity_poly.pdbx_strand_id
1 'polypeptide(L)'
;MMSKTSARPLMSPSRLPVLGLVLTGLLAACNPDPTPPKPTPDAAVTGVSVTPAPVTLQVGGQQQLTASVTGTGTFSKEVTWTSSTPTVATVDASGLVKAVTAGQTNIVATSNANTSKTGTSAVTVTTTTIPPNQPTPFPADGLKINFQPAASTAPAGYTADTGAAYNDTRGYGWVTEAAAHTPLDVSANARDRNLNTVEARLNSFIHMQYNANTNADPAAVRTHAAWEYKLADGFYTVTVSTGDASNSLDSTHTLNIEGQVAIAPYMPADTKKFRAVTLRVPVMDGKLTIDAIGGTNTKINYVIIAPGNLPSVRDISPEDGETMVNPSISMTIDGNFVGGAIKLDSVNSDSVYLTEQGSTVKIPATVTPSGGGDAVTLTPLKPLKALTAYTFQITTALRDQVGNSFLPAHSTFVTGSPSTSGGTVAFTQVPQSNVPSYPYTSVEIGPDNMLYAATLTGEILRFKMQNDGTLDKPEIIKSVQTANNGPRTIIGLKFDPASTAENLILWISNNYFWDGSQQAPEWSGKITRLSGKNLETVQDYVVGLPRSIRDHETNSISFKPGENGALYVLQGSDSSTGAPDDVWGNRPEKLLNAAMLRIDYSKITQPPLNVKTAEGGSYNPYAAGAPLTLYATGIRNAYDMVWAKNGFLYAPANGAAASGNTPSTPAALPASCANRPDGPYTGPAVVGKTFVGTQNDYLFRVQKGKYYGHPNPERCEWVLNGGNPTAATDPAEVPEYPVGTQPDRNWGGFAYDFGQHASANGVIEEYTTAGDSLLKNRLLVVRYSAGKDIIVLTPGADGNIVDAKPGISGLTNFNPSPLDLTEDRSNGNLYVAQLDENTGQGTLLLVRPK
;
A
#
# COMPACT_ATOMS: atom_id res chain seq x y z
N MET A 1 -42.10 -14.66 -38.49
CA MET A 1 -41.65 -15.08 -39.83
C MET A 1 -40.16 -15.39 -39.71
N MET A 2 -39.75 -16.66 -39.91
CA MET A 2 -39.16 -17.20 -41.15
C MET A 2 -37.71 -16.70 -41.39
N SER A 3 -36.68 -17.56 -41.45
CA SER A 3 -36.34 -18.56 -42.51
C SER A 3 -35.76 -17.89 -43.78
N LYS A 4 -34.63 -18.31 -44.39
CA LYS A 4 -33.89 -19.59 -44.24
C LYS A 4 -32.44 -19.55 -44.74
N THR A 5 -31.72 -20.61 -44.35
CA THR A 5 -30.54 -21.27 -44.94
C THR A 5 -30.31 -21.16 -46.47
N SER A 6 -29.04 -21.11 -46.89
CA SER A 6 -28.31 -22.13 -47.70
C SER A 6 -27.09 -21.48 -48.40
N ALA A 7 -26.13 -22.17 -49.03
CA ALA A 7 -25.36 -23.40 -48.83
C ALA A 7 -24.52 -23.61 -50.13
N ARG A 8 -23.22 -23.92 -50.01
CA ARG A 8 -22.31 -24.67 -50.94
C ARG A 8 -22.62 -24.73 -52.46
N PRO A 9 -21.58 -24.62 -53.32
CA PRO A 9 -20.86 -25.84 -53.72
C PRO A 9 -19.33 -25.75 -53.87
N LEU A 10 -18.73 -26.91 -54.17
CA LEU A 10 -17.30 -27.19 -54.36
C LEU A 10 -16.81 -26.77 -55.77
N MET A 11 -15.49 -26.61 -55.96
CA MET A 11 -14.71 -27.53 -56.84
C MET A 11 -13.18 -27.36 -56.71
N SER A 12 -12.42 -28.24 -57.38
CA SER A 12 -10.98 -28.50 -57.21
C SER A 12 -10.05 -27.71 -58.15
N PRO A 13 -8.76 -27.51 -57.80
CA PRO A 13 -7.76 -26.86 -58.66
C PRO A 13 -7.13 -27.80 -59.70
N SER A 14 -6.65 -27.28 -60.84
CA SER A 14 -5.69 -28.01 -61.71
C SER A 14 -4.91 -27.12 -62.68
N ARG A 15 -3.64 -27.52 -62.95
CA ARG A 15 -2.75 -27.16 -64.09
C ARG A 15 -2.14 -25.72 -64.03
N LEU A 16 -0.81 -25.55 -63.95
CA LEU A 16 0.31 -25.81 -64.93
C LEU A 16 0.40 -24.69 -66.00
N PRO A 17 1.59 -24.36 -66.60
CA PRO A 17 2.73 -25.27 -66.85
C PRO A 17 4.20 -24.72 -66.74
N VAL A 18 5.20 -25.64 -66.73
CA VAL A 18 6.48 -25.70 -67.54
C VAL A 18 7.52 -24.55 -67.44
N LEU A 19 8.87 -24.70 -67.49
CA LEU A 19 9.91 -25.71 -67.90
C LEU A 19 11.12 -25.64 -66.90
N GLY A 20 12.19 -26.46 -66.85
CA GLY A 20 12.63 -27.72 -67.49
C GLY A 20 14.08 -27.67 -68.07
N LEU A 21 14.69 -28.85 -68.37
CA LEU A 21 16.02 -29.11 -69.02
C LEU A 21 17.31 -28.77 -68.19
N VAL A 22 18.45 -29.50 -68.26
CA VAL A 22 18.87 -30.78 -68.90
C VAL A 22 19.91 -31.51 -68.00
N LEU A 23 19.99 -32.85 -67.99
CA LEU A 23 21.11 -33.65 -68.57
C LEU A 23 20.85 -35.16 -68.42
N THR A 24 21.44 -35.98 -69.30
CA THR A 24 21.12 -37.42 -69.48
C THR A 24 22.27 -38.36 -69.11
N GLY A 25 21.94 -39.55 -68.59
CA GLY A 25 22.84 -40.71 -68.47
C GLY A 25 22.07 -42.00 -68.74
N LEU A 26 22.64 -42.92 -69.54
CA LEU A 26 21.93 -44.06 -70.12
C LEU A 26 22.54 -45.39 -69.65
N LEU A 27 21.72 -46.41 -69.35
CA LEU A 27 21.79 -47.80 -69.87
C LEU A 27 20.85 -48.77 -69.13
N ALA A 28 20.58 -49.91 -69.77
CA ALA A 28 19.76 -51.04 -69.28
C ALA A 28 20.66 -52.15 -68.66
N ALA A 29 20.20 -53.31 -68.16
CA ALA A 29 18.94 -54.02 -68.39
C ALA A 29 18.63 -55.07 -67.28
N CYS A 30 17.70 -55.98 -67.59
CA CYS A 30 17.29 -57.21 -66.88
C CYS A 30 16.27 -57.06 -65.75
N ASN A 31 15.28 -57.95 -65.76
CA ASN A 31 14.13 -58.01 -64.85
C ASN A 31 13.79 -59.48 -64.54
N PRO A 32 13.59 -59.84 -63.26
CA PRO A 32 12.70 -60.93 -62.89
C PRO A 32 11.58 -60.48 -61.93
N ASP A 33 10.70 -61.42 -61.57
CA ASP A 33 9.39 -61.22 -60.91
C ASP A 33 9.39 -60.53 -59.52
N PRO A 34 8.23 -60.00 -59.07
CA PRO A 34 8.14 -59.10 -57.92
C PRO A 34 8.35 -59.82 -56.58
N THR A 35 9.10 -59.15 -55.70
CA THR A 35 9.17 -59.51 -54.27
C THR A 35 7.92 -59.05 -53.52
N PRO A 36 7.58 -59.68 -52.37
CA PRO A 36 6.49 -59.21 -51.51
C PRO A 36 6.70 -57.77 -51.05
N PRO A 37 5.64 -57.00 -50.74
CA PRO A 37 5.78 -55.65 -50.24
C PRO A 37 6.62 -55.64 -48.95
N LYS A 38 7.82 -55.05 -49.05
CA LYS A 38 8.72 -54.84 -47.92
C LYS A 38 7.93 -54.12 -46.81
N PRO A 39 7.89 -54.62 -45.57
CA PRO A 39 7.22 -53.91 -44.49
C PRO A 39 7.85 -52.53 -44.34
N THR A 40 7.01 -51.49 -44.31
CA THR A 40 7.42 -50.16 -43.86
C THR A 40 8.07 -50.30 -42.49
N PRO A 41 9.27 -49.76 -42.25
CA PRO A 41 9.90 -49.84 -40.94
C PRO A 41 8.96 -49.27 -39.87
N ASP A 42 8.65 -50.06 -38.84
CA ASP A 42 7.80 -49.60 -37.75
C ASP A 42 8.34 -48.30 -37.15
N ALA A 43 7.42 -47.36 -36.88
CA ALA A 43 7.76 -46.03 -36.41
C ALA A 43 8.30 -46.10 -34.97
N ALA A 44 9.61 -46.04 -34.82
CA ALA A 44 10.31 -46.29 -33.56
C ALA A 44 11.09 -45.05 -33.11
N VAL A 45 10.52 -44.31 -32.15
CA VAL A 45 11.22 -43.22 -31.45
C VAL A 45 12.36 -43.82 -30.63
N THR A 46 13.60 -43.46 -30.94
CA THR A 46 14.80 -43.94 -30.25
C THR A 46 15.15 -43.09 -29.03
N GLY A 47 14.96 -41.77 -29.09
CA GLY A 47 15.22 -40.85 -27.97
C GLY A 47 14.73 -39.42 -28.19
N VAL A 48 14.70 -38.65 -27.10
CA VAL A 48 14.39 -37.20 -27.07
C VAL A 48 15.54 -36.47 -26.38
N SER A 49 15.97 -35.33 -26.93
CA SER A 49 16.96 -34.45 -26.30
C SER A 49 16.38 -33.05 -26.07
N VAL A 50 16.81 -32.38 -25.00
CA VAL A 50 16.41 -31.00 -24.65
C VAL A 50 17.63 -30.09 -24.61
N THR A 51 17.49 -28.88 -25.15
CA THR A 51 18.57 -27.87 -25.22
C THR A 51 17.98 -26.47 -24.94
N PRO A 52 18.62 -25.62 -24.12
CA PRO A 52 19.80 -25.89 -23.27
C PRO A 52 19.54 -26.85 -22.10
N ALA A 53 20.59 -27.56 -21.67
CA ALA A 53 20.62 -28.38 -20.46
C ALA A 53 22.08 -28.51 -19.95
N PRO A 54 22.38 -28.19 -18.68
CA PRO A 54 21.51 -27.59 -17.67
C PRO A 54 21.18 -26.11 -17.96
N VAL A 55 20.38 -25.50 -17.09
CA VAL A 55 20.01 -24.08 -17.08
C VAL A 55 20.12 -23.54 -15.66
N THR A 56 20.56 -22.29 -15.53
CA THR A 56 20.49 -21.52 -14.28
C THR A 56 19.68 -20.25 -14.52
N LEU A 57 18.75 -19.93 -13.61
CA LEU A 57 17.91 -18.73 -13.63
C LEU A 57 17.93 -18.05 -12.26
N GLN A 58 17.69 -16.74 -12.22
CA GLN A 58 17.23 -16.07 -11.00
C GLN A 58 15.70 -16.23 -10.87
N VAL A 59 15.17 -16.09 -9.65
CA VAL A 59 13.73 -15.97 -9.40
C VAL A 59 13.10 -14.93 -10.35
N GLY A 60 11.97 -15.27 -11.00
CA GLY A 60 11.28 -14.43 -11.99
C GLY A 60 11.82 -14.55 -13.42
N GLY A 61 13.08 -14.95 -13.61
CA GLY A 61 13.74 -15.12 -14.92
C GLY A 61 13.13 -16.20 -15.80
N GLN A 62 13.45 -16.18 -17.09
CA GLN A 62 12.87 -17.09 -18.10
C GLN A 62 13.93 -17.68 -19.05
N GLN A 63 13.67 -18.87 -19.58
CA GLN A 63 14.51 -19.54 -20.58
C GLN A 63 13.65 -20.33 -21.57
N GLN A 64 13.78 -20.08 -22.86
CA GLN A 64 13.20 -20.97 -23.88
C GLN A 64 14.00 -22.27 -23.95
N LEU A 65 13.32 -23.42 -23.78
CA LEU A 65 13.87 -24.73 -24.12
C LEU A 65 13.38 -25.18 -25.50
N THR A 66 14.17 -26.05 -26.12
CA THR A 66 13.85 -26.73 -27.38
C THR A 66 14.00 -28.24 -27.19
N ALA A 67 13.15 -29.02 -27.86
CA ALA A 67 13.20 -30.48 -27.83
C ALA A 67 13.38 -31.06 -29.24
N SER A 68 14.12 -32.17 -29.35
CA SER A 68 14.33 -32.89 -30.60
C SER A 68 14.01 -34.37 -30.41
N VAL A 69 13.08 -34.89 -31.23
CA VAL A 69 12.65 -36.30 -31.21
C VAL A 69 13.33 -37.05 -32.35
N THR A 70 14.03 -38.13 -32.01
CA THR A 70 14.80 -38.97 -32.95
C THR A 70 14.25 -40.39 -33.02
N GLY A 71 14.43 -41.06 -34.17
CA GLY A 71 13.86 -42.38 -34.42
C GLY A 71 13.95 -42.83 -35.87
N THR A 72 13.38 -44.00 -36.16
CA THR A 72 13.23 -44.56 -37.53
C THR A 72 11.77 -44.63 -37.96
N GLY A 73 11.50 -44.54 -39.26
CA GLY A 73 10.13 -44.47 -39.79
C GLY A 73 9.54 -43.06 -39.72
N THR A 74 8.21 -42.95 -39.74
CA THR A 74 7.47 -41.67 -39.70
C THR A 74 6.66 -41.58 -38.41
N PHE A 75 6.94 -40.56 -37.59
CA PHE A 75 6.33 -40.36 -36.26
C PHE A 75 6.19 -38.85 -35.96
N SER A 76 5.32 -38.47 -35.01
CA SER A 76 5.22 -37.08 -34.56
C SER A 76 6.50 -36.67 -33.82
N LYS A 77 6.99 -35.46 -34.12
CA LYS A 77 8.13 -34.82 -33.43
C LYS A 77 7.69 -33.91 -32.27
N GLU A 78 6.39 -33.82 -32.01
CA GLU A 78 5.84 -33.05 -30.91
C GLU A 78 6.18 -33.70 -29.56
N VAL A 79 6.24 -32.84 -28.54
CA VAL A 79 6.47 -33.23 -27.15
C VAL A 79 5.43 -32.59 -26.24
N THR A 80 5.17 -33.24 -25.10
CA THR A 80 4.49 -32.66 -23.95
C THR A 80 5.56 -32.23 -22.95
N TRP A 81 5.54 -30.95 -22.55
CA TRP A 81 6.44 -30.41 -21.52
C TRP A 81 5.84 -30.54 -20.12
N THR A 82 6.67 -30.88 -19.14
CA THR A 82 6.30 -30.85 -17.71
C THR A 82 7.46 -30.32 -16.85
N SER A 83 7.14 -29.81 -15.67
CA SER A 83 8.11 -29.50 -14.61
C SER A 83 7.94 -30.49 -13.46
N SER A 84 9.05 -31.02 -12.92
CA SER A 84 9.00 -31.87 -11.72
C SER A 84 8.65 -31.08 -10.46
N THR A 85 8.86 -29.77 -10.47
CA THR A 85 8.68 -28.87 -9.32
C THR A 85 8.17 -27.51 -9.82
N PRO A 86 6.89 -27.38 -10.22
CA PRO A 86 6.34 -26.14 -10.79
C PRO A 86 6.49 -24.91 -9.87
N THR A 87 6.65 -25.11 -8.57
CA THR A 87 6.91 -24.06 -7.57
C THR A 87 8.31 -23.47 -7.65
N VAL A 88 9.29 -24.21 -8.19
CA VAL A 88 10.65 -23.72 -8.44
C VAL A 88 10.72 -23.09 -9.82
N ALA A 89 10.26 -23.79 -10.85
CA ALA A 89 10.06 -23.22 -12.19
C ALA A 89 8.92 -23.92 -12.94
N THR A 90 8.09 -23.13 -13.62
CA THR A 90 7.05 -23.61 -14.55
C THR A 90 7.60 -23.76 -15.97
N VAL A 91 6.88 -24.47 -16.82
CA VAL A 91 7.12 -24.54 -18.28
C VAL A 91 5.78 -24.51 -19.01
N ASP A 92 5.71 -23.84 -20.16
CA ASP A 92 4.52 -23.79 -21.01
C ASP A 92 4.52 -24.85 -22.13
N ALA A 93 3.48 -24.84 -22.98
CA ALA A 93 3.37 -25.78 -24.10
C ALA A 93 4.39 -25.56 -25.22
N SER A 94 5.05 -24.39 -25.29
CA SER A 94 6.12 -24.11 -26.25
C SER A 94 7.50 -24.58 -25.75
N GLY A 95 7.66 -24.74 -24.44
CA GLY A 95 8.93 -25.02 -23.76
C GLY A 95 9.55 -23.79 -23.10
N LEU A 96 8.82 -22.68 -22.97
CA LEU A 96 9.27 -21.49 -22.25
C LEU A 96 9.18 -21.76 -20.73
N VAL A 97 10.35 -21.77 -20.09
CA VAL A 97 10.50 -21.96 -18.64
C VAL A 97 10.45 -20.61 -17.94
N LYS A 98 9.76 -20.53 -16.79
CA LYS A 98 9.77 -19.35 -15.90
C LYS A 98 10.08 -19.76 -14.46
N ALA A 99 11.10 -19.14 -13.87
CA ALA A 99 11.49 -19.33 -12.48
C ALA A 99 10.51 -18.66 -11.51
N VAL A 100 10.24 -19.32 -10.38
CA VAL A 100 9.18 -18.96 -9.40
C VAL A 100 9.74 -18.84 -7.97
N THR A 101 10.51 -19.82 -7.49
CA THR A 101 11.28 -19.73 -6.23
C THR A 101 12.66 -20.34 -6.40
N ALA A 102 13.62 -19.95 -5.55
CA ALA A 102 14.92 -20.62 -5.51
C ALA A 102 14.78 -22.12 -5.16
N GLY A 103 15.70 -22.93 -5.71
CA GLY A 103 15.68 -24.39 -5.61
C GLY A 103 16.20 -25.05 -6.88
N GLN A 104 15.89 -26.34 -7.06
CA GLN A 104 16.20 -27.08 -8.28
C GLN A 104 14.96 -27.84 -8.78
N THR A 105 14.83 -27.93 -10.10
CA THR A 105 13.76 -28.70 -10.76
C THR A 105 14.23 -29.27 -12.10
N ASN A 106 13.51 -30.27 -12.60
CA ASN A 106 13.74 -30.85 -13.92
C ASN A 106 12.58 -30.50 -14.85
N ILE A 107 12.89 -29.91 -15.99
CA ILE A 107 11.93 -29.68 -17.08
C ILE A 107 12.09 -30.80 -18.10
N VAL A 108 10.99 -31.51 -18.37
CA VAL A 108 10.99 -32.76 -19.12
C VAL A 108 10.13 -32.62 -20.38
N ALA A 109 10.71 -32.94 -21.54
CA ALA A 109 10.00 -33.12 -22.80
C ALA A 109 9.71 -34.61 -23.02
N THR A 110 8.44 -34.98 -23.14
CA THR A 110 7.98 -36.36 -23.39
C THR A 110 7.48 -36.49 -24.82
N SER A 111 7.94 -37.46 -25.61
CA SER A 111 7.48 -37.61 -27.00
C SER A 111 6.01 -38.03 -27.08
N ASN A 112 5.21 -37.30 -27.85
CA ASN A 112 3.80 -37.62 -28.09
C ASN A 112 3.63 -38.93 -28.90
N ALA A 113 4.67 -39.35 -29.63
CA ALA A 113 4.67 -40.61 -30.41
C ALA A 113 5.16 -41.83 -29.60
N ASN A 114 5.88 -41.62 -28.49
CA ASN A 114 6.26 -42.69 -27.56
C ASN A 114 6.54 -42.10 -26.17
N THR A 115 5.59 -42.24 -25.25
CA THR A 115 5.68 -41.66 -23.90
C THR A 115 6.75 -42.29 -23.00
N SER A 116 7.35 -43.42 -23.40
CA SER A 116 8.54 -43.98 -22.73
C SER A 116 9.85 -43.25 -23.10
N LYS A 117 9.80 -42.25 -23.99
CA LYS A 117 10.94 -41.49 -24.49
C LYS A 117 10.85 -40.04 -24.05
N THR A 118 11.73 -39.67 -23.13
CA THR A 118 11.85 -38.33 -22.54
C THR A 118 13.24 -37.76 -22.72
N GLY A 119 13.34 -36.43 -22.68
CA GLY A 119 14.58 -35.67 -22.55
C GLY A 119 14.40 -34.60 -21.48
N THR A 120 15.46 -34.26 -20.74
CA THR A 120 15.37 -33.45 -19.52
C THR A 120 16.40 -32.32 -19.52
N SER A 121 15.99 -31.14 -19.05
CA SER A 121 16.89 -30.06 -18.63
C SER A 121 16.78 -29.84 -17.12
N ALA A 122 17.91 -29.85 -16.43
CA ALA A 122 17.98 -29.50 -15.02
C ALA A 122 18.06 -27.97 -14.89
N VAL A 123 17.07 -27.38 -14.21
CA VAL A 123 16.96 -25.94 -13.94
C VAL A 123 17.31 -25.69 -12.49
N THR A 124 18.40 -24.96 -12.25
CA THR A 124 18.68 -24.38 -10.93
C THR A 124 18.12 -22.96 -10.90
N VAL A 125 17.28 -22.66 -9.91
CA VAL A 125 16.84 -21.29 -9.63
C VAL A 125 17.58 -20.80 -8.40
N THR A 126 18.33 -19.71 -8.56
CA THR A 126 19.00 -19.02 -7.44
C THR A 126 18.18 -17.81 -6.99
N THR A 127 18.35 -17.43 -5.72
CA THR A 127 18.27 -16.03 -5.32
C THR A 127 19.67 -15.44 -5.44
N THR A 128 19.80 -14.26 -6.04
CA THR A 128 21.05 -13.50 -5.91
C THR A 128 21.20 -13.08 -4.45
N THR A 129 22.22 -13.61 -3.77
CA THR A 129 22.70 -13.02 -2.52
C THR A 129 23.45 -11.73 -2.85
N ILE A 130 22.69 -10.66 -3.08
CA ILE A 130 23.23 -9.34 -3.39
C ILE A 130 24.14 -8.92 -2.23
N PRO A 131 25.40 -8.54 -2.49
CA PRO A 131 26.25 -7.99 -1.43
C PRO A 131 25.57 -6.75 -0.82
N PRO A 132 25.43 -6.65 0.51
CA PRO A 132 24.79 -5.49 1.15
C PRO A 132 25.61 -4.20 1.00
N ASN A 133 26.83 -4.29 0.45
CA ASN A 133 27.76 -3.19 0.27
C ASN A 133 27.78 -2.75 -1.20
N GLN A 134 27.57 -1.46 -1.42
CA GLN A 134 27.76 -0.76 -2.69
C GLN A 134 29.17 -0.94 -3.28
N PRO A 135 29.35 -0.85 -4.62
CA PRO A 135 30.65 -0.56 -5.19
C PRO A 135 31.13 0.81 -4.74
N THR A 136 32.42 0.94 -4.41
CA THR A 136 33.03 2.20 -4.02
C THR A 136 34.05 2.66 -5.07
N PRO A 137 34.22 3.98 -5.30
CA PRO A 137 33.51 5.11 -4.67
C PRO A 137 32.24 5.52 -5.44
N PHE A 138 31.26 6.09 -4.71
CA PHE A 138 30.00 6.62 -5.26
C PHE A 138 29.66 7.98 -4.61
N PRO A 139 29.04 8.96 -5.31
CA PRO A 139 28.71 10.27 -4.71
C PRO A 139 27.74 10.18 -3.52
N ALA A 140 28.06 10.90 -2.44
CA ALA A 140 27.29 10.86 -1.19
C ALA A 140 25.90 11.54 -1.30
N ASP A 141 25.76 12.48 -2.21
CA ASP A 141 24.51 13.17 -2.54
C ASP A 141 23.80 12.61 -3.79
N GLY A 142 24.30 11.48 -4.31
CA GLY A 142 23.78 10.80 -5.51
C GLY A 142 24.34 11.32 -6.83
N LEU A 143 24.50 10.42 -7.80
CA LEU A 143 24.71 10.76 -9.19
C LEU A 143 23.41 11.32 -9.78
N LYS A 144 23.49 12.49 -10.41
CA LYS A 144 22.33 13.26 -10.89
C LYS A 144 22.39 13.43 -12.41
N ILE A 145 21.39 12.91 -13.11
CA ILE A 145 21.25 13.01 -14.57
C ILE A 145 19.97 13.79 -14.89
N ASN A 146 20.06 14.80 -15.75
CA ASN A 146 18.93 15.58 -16.24
C ASN A 146 18.74 15.35 -17.74
N PHE A 147 17.53 15.02 -18.16
CA PHE A 147 17.20 14.66 -19.55
C PHE A 147 16.80 15.92 -20.32
N GLN A 148 17.60 16.31 -21.33
CA GLN A 148 17.52 17.65 -21.92
C GLN A 148 18.07 17.73 -23.35
N PRO A 149 17.66 18.74 -24.15
CA PRO A 149 18.33 19.06 -25.41
C PRO A 149 19.81 19.40 -25.20
N ALA A 150 20.66 19.03 -26.16
CA ALA A 150 22.11 19.30 -26.10
C ALA A 150 22.48 20.80 -26.13
N ALA A 151 21.53 21.69 -26.44
CA ALA A 151 21.69 23.14 -26.39
C ALA A 151 21.23 23.78 -25.06
N SER A 152 20.54 23.03 -24.19
CA SER A 152 20.07 23.51 -22.90
C SER A 152 21.20 23.49 -21.86
N THR A 153 21.18 24.45 -20.93
CA THR A 153 22.10 24.47 -19.78
C THR A 153 21.68 23.43 -18.75
N ALA A 154 22.60 22.56 -18.31
CA ALA A 154 22.31 21.58 -17.27
C ALA A 154 22.00 22.25 -15.91
N PRO A 155 21.00 21.76 -15.15
CA PRO A 155 20.77 22.21 -13.77
C PRO A 155 22.00 22.03 -12.89
N ALA A 156 22.15 22.89 -11.87
CA ALA A 156 23.33 22.88 -10.99
C ALA A 156 23.49 21.51 -10.29
N GLY A 157 24.65 20.86 -10.52
CA GLY A 157 24.96 19.52 -9.98
C GLY A 157 24.45 18.34 -10.81
N TYR A 158 23.73 18.57 -11.91
CA TYR A 158 23.26 17.52 -12.81
C TYR A 158 24.18 17.37 -14.04
N THR A 159 24.37 16.13 -14.50
CA THR A 159 24.94 15.82 -15.82
C THR A 159 23.81 15.77 -16.85
N ALA A 160 24.01 16.36 -18.02
CA ALA A 160 23.03 16.29 -19.10
C ALA A 160 23.09 14.93 -19.82
N ASP A 161 21.96 14.20 -19.87
CA ASP A 161 21.74 13.19 -20.90
C ASP A 161 20.92 13.83 -22.03
N THR A 162 21.42 13.66 -23.26
CA THR A 162 20.93 14.35 -24.46
C THR A 162 20.19 13.43 -25.44
N GLY A 163 19.76 12.24 -24.98
CA GLY A 163 19.04 11.26 -25.79
C GLY A 163 19.93 10.31 -26.59
N ALA A 164 21.24 10.32 -26.35
CA ALA A 164 22.17 9.51 -27.14
C ALA A 164 22.09 8.01 -26.81
N ALA A 165 22.17 7.16 -27.85
CA ALA A 165 22.16 5.70 -27.71
C ALA A 165 23.19 5.18 -26.68
N TYR A 166 22.84 4.14 -25.92
CA TYR A 166 23.70 3.55 -24.89
C TYR A 166 25.09 3.19 -25.43
N ASN A 167 26.13 3.46 -24.63
CA ASN A 167 27.51 3.23 -25.01
C ASN A 167 28.36 2.87 -23.78
N ASP A 168 29.04 1.73 -23.81
CA ASP A 168 29.84 1.21 -22.69
C ASP A 168 31.02 2.09 -22.26
N THR A 169 31.51 3.00 -23.11
CA THR A 169 32.58 3.94 -22.78
C THR A 169 32.04 5.19 -22.07
N ARG A 170 30.81 5.62 -22.40
CA ARG A 170 30.09 6.65 -21.62
C ARG A 170 29.47 6.06 -20.35
N GLY A 171 29.14 4.77 -20.35
CA GLY A 171 28.54 4.03 -19.26
C GLY A 171 27.02 4.20 -19.14
N TYR A 172 26.37 4.97 -20.00
CA TYR A 172 24.91 5.18 -19.94
C TYR A 172 24.31 5.61 -21.27
N GLY A 173 22.99 5.55 -21.38
CA GLY A 173 22.21 6.10 -22.48
C GLY A 173 21.02 5.24 -22.86
N TRP A 174 20.50 5.46 -24.05
CA TRP A 174 19.18 4.98 -24.46
C TRP A 174 19.21 3.68 -25.27
N VAL A 175 18.21 2.83 -25.02
CA VAL A 175 17.98 1.53 -25.67
C VAL A 175 16.51 1.36 -26.03
N THR A 176 16.16 0.36 -26.84
CA THR A 176 14.76 -0.04 -27.08
C THR A 176 14.09 -0.56 -25.80
N GLU A 177 12.84 -0.17 -25.54
CA GLU A 177 11.98 -0.72 -24.46
C GLU A 177 11.70 -2.23 -24.64
N ALA A 178 11.90 -2.77 -25.85
CA ALA A 178 11.87 -4.22 -26.09
C ALA A 178 13.07 -4.92 -25.43
N ALA A 179 12.82 -6.07 -24.78
CA ALA A 179 13.73 -6.85 -23.93
C ALA A 179 15.08 -7.34 -24.54
N ALA A 180 15.42 -6.92 -25.76
CA ALA A 180 16.75 -7.06 -26.34
C ALA A 180 17.66 -5.83 -26.12
N HIS A 181 17.13 -4.74 -25.52
CA HIS A 181 17.84 -3.50 -25.16
C HIS A 181 18.85 -3.04 -26.22
N THR A 182 18.40 -2.94 -27.47
CA THR A 182 19.26 -2.49 -28.57
C THR A 182 19.50 -0.98 -28.46
N PRO A 183 20.75 -0.48 -28.49
CA PRO A 183 21.03 0.96 -28.39
C PRO A 183 20.25 1.79 -29.42
N LEU A 184 19.59 2.84 -28.94
CA LEU A 184 18.62 3.64 -29.68
C LEU A 184 18.89 5.12 -29.41
N ASP A 185 19.13 5.92 -30.45
CA ASP A 185 19.23 7.37 -30.29
C ASP A 185 17.82 7.97 -30.28
N VAL A 186 17.53 8.78 -29.27
CA VAL A 186 16.28 9.52 -29.05
C VAL A 186 16.54 11.01 -28.84
N SER A 187 17.68 11.56 -29.29
CA SER A 187 18.01 12.98 -29.12
C SER A 187 16.96 13.93 -29.72
N ALA A 188 16.29 13.51 -30.81
CA ALA A 188 15.16 14.22 -31.40
C ALA A 188 13.89 14.27 -30.50
N ASN A 189 13.79 13.43 -29.47
CA ASN A 189 12.70 13.42 -28.49
C ASN A 189 12.94 14.36 -27.30
N ALA A 190 14.12 14.99 -27.19
CA ALA A 190 14.44 15.91 -26.12
C ALA A 190 13.68 17.24 -26.25
N ARG A 191 13.21 17.77 -25.12
CA ARG A 191 12.46 19.03 -25.03
C ARG A 191 12.91 19.84 -23.82
N ASP A 192 12.80 21.15 -23.96
CA ASP A 192 12.99 22.14 -22.91
C ASP A 192 11.86 23.17 -23.05
N ARG A 193 11.21 23.51 -21.95
CA ARG A 193 10.12 24.50 -21.89
C ARG A 193 10.61 25.90 -21.51
N ASN A 194 11.81 26.02 -20.93
CA ASN A 194 12.47 27.28 -20.56
C ASN A 194 11.55 28.30 -19.85
N LEU A 195 10.75 27.81 -18.90
CA LEU A 195 9.84 28.59 -18.07
C LEU A 195 10.54 29.01 -16.77
N ASN A 196 10.67 30.32 -16.58
CA ASN A 196 11.30 30.94 -15.41
C ASN A 196 10.51 30.75 -14.09
N THR A 197 9.27 30.28 -14.14
CA THR A 197 8.43 29.97 -12.98
C THR A 197 8.51 28.50 -12.53
N VAL A 198 9.40 27.70 -13.13
CA VAL A 198 9.53 26.24 -12.92
C VAL A 198 10.99 25.92 -12.57
N GLU A 199 11.24 24.94 -11.70
CA GLU A 199 12.62 24.58 -11.33
C GLU A 199 13.39 24.04 -12.55
N ALA A 200 14.71 24.28 -12.62
CA ALA A 200 15.52 23.95 -13.79
C ALA A 200 15.45 22.45 -14.19
N ARG A 201 15.42 21.54 -13.21
CA ARG A 201 15.30 20.08 -13.44
C ARG A 201 13.92 19.60 -13.89
N LEU A 202 12.90 20.47 -13.87
CA LEU A 202 11.54 20.18 -14.34
C LEU A 202 11.21 20.84 -15.69
N ASN A 203 12.10 21.72 -16.18
CA ASN A 203 11.89 22.44 -17.44
C ASN A 203 12.13 21.56 -18.67
N SER A 204 13.01 20.56 -18.57
CA SER A 204 13.37 19.67 -19.66
C SER A 204 12.88 18.24 -19.43
N PHE A 205 12.81 17.47 -20.52
CA PHE A 205 12.55 16.04 -20.52
C PHE A 205 12.96 15.39 -21.84
N ILE A 206 12.96 14.06 -21.87
CA ILE A 206 12.97 13.27 -23.10
C ILE A 206 11.70 12.40 -23.12
N HIS A 207 11.03 12.33 -24.27
CA HIS A 207 9.96 11.34 -24.47
C HIS A 207 10.58 9.93 -24.59
N MET A 208 10.33 9.07 -23.60
CA MET A 208 10.63 7.64 -23.65
C MET A 208 9.73 6.93 -24.66
N GLN A 209 8.50 7.41 -24.79
CA GLN A 209 7.52 6.96 -25.76
C GLN A 209 7.00 8.19 -26.48
N TYR A 210 7.13 8.26 -27.81
CA TYR A 210 6.59 9.37 -28.60
C TYR A 210 5.26 8.98 -29.24
N ASN A 211 4.23 9.82 -29.09
CA ASN A 211 2.88 9.50 -29.55
C ASN A 211 2.84 9.20 -31.07
N ALA A 212 2.39 7.99 -31.43
CA ALA A 212 2.30 7.55 -32.82
C ALA A 212 1.26 8.35 -33.64
N ASN A 213 0.25 8.94 -32.99
CA ASN A 213 -0.88 9.59 -33.65
C ASN A 213 -0.65 11.08 -33.97
N THR A 214 0.50 11.66 -33.61
CA THR A 214 0.83 13.06 -33.95
C THR A 214 1.88 13.15 -35.04
N ASN A 215 1.49 13.63 -36.22
CA ASN A 215 2.39 13.99 -37.33
C ASN A 215 3.12 15.33 -37.10
N ALA A 216 3.22 15.79 -35.84
CA ALA A 216 3.71 17.12 -35.48
C ALA A 216 5.23 17.26 -35.58
N ASP A 217 5.97 16.17 -35.37
CA ASP A 217 7.43 16.11 -35.52
C ASP A 217 7.83 14.90 -36.40
N PRO A 218 8.40 15.12 -37.60
CA PRO A 218 8.88 14.04 -38.46
C PRO A 218 10.25 13.47 -38.06
N ALA A 219 11.01 14.16 -37.19
CA ALA A 219 12.29 13.68 -36.66
C ALA A 219 12.12 12.86 -35.36
N ALA A 220 11.00 13.01 -34.65
CA ALA A 220 10.73 12.29 -33.40
C ALA A 220 10.75 10.76 -33.56
N VAL A 221 11.46 10.11 -32.64
CA VAL A 221 11.69 8.68 -32.59
C VAL A 221 10.52 8.00 -31.88
N ARG A 222 9.76 7.22 -32.65
CA ARG A 222 8.52 6.55 -32.23
C ARG A 222 8.71 5.11 -31.75
N THR A 223 9.93 4.57 -31.88
CA THR A 223 10.33 3.36 -31.17
C THR A 223 10.37 3.67 -29.68
N HIS A 224 9.64 2.92 -28.87
CA HIS A 224 9.68 3.08 -27.42
C HIS A 224 11.09 2.78 -26.88
N ALA A 225 11.52 3.57 -25.90
CA ALA A 225 12.87 3.57 -25.38
C ALA A 225 12.90 3.40 -23.86
N ALA A 226 13.87 2.60 -23.40
CA ALA A 226 14.31 2.55 -22.01
C ALA A 226 15.69 3.24 -21.90
N TRP A 227 16.10 3.55 -20.67
CA TRP A 227 17.40 4.15 -20.37
C TRP A 227 18.20 3.24 -19.44
N GLU A 228 19.48 3.06 -19.75
CA GLU A 228 20.39 2.20 -18.99
C GLU A 228 21.56 3.01 -18.42
N TYR A 229 21.96 2.70 -17.18
CA TYR A 229 23.20 3.19 -16.56
C TYR A 229 24.02 2.04 -15.99
N LYS A 230 25.30 1.93 -16.36
CA LYS A 230 26.23 0.89 -15.94
C LYS A 230 26.65 1.04 -14.48
N LEU A 231 26.21 0.13 -13.64
CA LEU A 231 26.47 0.07 -12.19
C LEU A 231 26.90 -1.35 -11.82
N ALA A 232 27.76 -1.54 -10.81
CA ALA A 232 28.00 -2.89 -10.31
C ALA A 232 26.82 -3.36 -9.44
N ASP A 233 26.57 -4.67 -9.42
CA ASP A 233 25.46 -5.30 -8.69
C ASP A 233 25.43 -4.87 -7.21
N GLY A 234 24.23 -4.55 -6.71
CA GLY A 234 24.05 -3.95 -5.40
C GLY A 234 22.67 -3.29 -5.23
N PHE A 235 22.32 -2.94 -4.00
CA PHE A 235 21.12 -2.13 -3.73
C PHE A 235 21.41 -0.65 -3.92
N TYR A 236 20.61 0.03 -4.75
CA TYR A 236 20.64 1.47 -4.97
C TYR A 236 19.32 2.12 -4.54
N THR A 237 19.38 3.39 -4.18
CA THR A 237 18.22 4.25 -3.98
C THR A 237 18.10 5.13 -5.22
N VAL A 238 17.01 5.01 -5.98
CA VAL A 238 16.85 5.65 -7.30
C VAL A 238 15.60 6.50 -7.32
N THR A 239 15.76 7.82 -7.41
CA THR A 239 14.68 8.79 -7.64
C THR A 239 14.51 9.00 -9.13
N VAL A 240 13.29 8.86 -9.64
CA VAL A 240 12.91 9.22 -11.01
C VAL A 240 11.81 10.28 -11.00
N SER A 241 11.70 11.07 -12.07
CA SER A 241 10.62 12.04 -12.23
C SER A 241 10.06 12.09 -13.65
N THR A 242 8.72 12.17 -13.75
CA THR A 242 7.97 12.35 -15.00
C THR A 242 7.14 13.61 -14.98
N GLY A 243 6.91 14.20 -16.15
CA GLY A 243 6.01 15.34 -16.34
C GLY A 243 6.47 16.32 -17.42
N ASP A 244 5.65 17.36 -17.62
CA ASP A 244 5.84 18.40 -18.63
C ASP A 244 5.37 19.76 -18.06
N ALA A 245 6.25 20.77 -18.05
CA ALA A 245 5.94 22.09 -17.52
C ALA A 245 4.81 22.83 -18.27
N SER A 246 4.57 22.46 -19.54
CA SER A 246 3.49 23.02 -20.37
C SER A 246 2.10 22.48 -19.97
N ASN A 247 1.05 22.83 -20.70
CA ASN A 247 -0.30 22.30 -20.47
C ASN A 247 -0.59 21.07 -21.37
N SER A 248 0.45 20.28 -21.68
CA SER A 248 0.37 19.08 -22.51
C SER A 248 0.01 17.85 -21.67
N LEU A 249 -1.25 17.76 -21.26
CA LEU A 249 -1.80 16.67 -20.44
C LEU A 249 -2.10 15.40 -21.27
N ASP A 250 -1.34 15.18 -22.35
CA ASP A 250 -1.55 14.17 -23.39
C ASP A 250 -0.81 12.84 -23.11
N SER A 251 -0.59 12.52 -21.83
CA SER A 251 0.23 11.40 -21.38
C SER A 251 -0.48 10.57 -20.31
N THR A 252 -0.23 9.26 -20.31
CA THR A 252 -0.35 8.42 -19.11
C THR A 252 1.07 8.07 -18.67
N HIS A 253 1.60 8.78 -17.70
CA HIS A 253 2.97 8.63 -17.23
C HIS A 253 3.10 7.40 -16.33
N THR A 254 4.11 6.58 -16.65
CA THR A 254 4.52 5.38 -15.90
C THR A 254 6.03 5.28 -15.98
N LEU A 255 6.69 4.89 -14.88
CA LEU A 255 8.10 4.48 -14.88
C LEU A 255 8.30 3.23 -14.04
N ASN A 256 9.10 2.30 -14.57
CA ASN A 256 9.59 1.14 -13.84
C ASN A 256 11.12 1.24 -13.69
N ILE A 257 11.65 0.69 -12.60
CA ILE A 257 13.08 0.64 -12.28
C ILE A 257 13.41 -0.80 -11.87
N GLU A 258 14.36 -1.46 -12.54
CA GLU A 258 14.64 -2.91 -12.33
C GLU A 258 13.38 -3.79 -12.43
N GLY A 259 12.43 -3.42 -13.30
CA GLY A 259 11.13 -4.09 -13.46
C GLY A 259 10.14 -3.89 -12.29
N GLN A 260 10.45 -3.04 -11.31
CA GLN A 260 9.55 -2.63 -10.24
C GLN A 260 8.84 -1.33 -10.60
N VAL A 261 7.52 -1.24 -10.36
CA VAL A 261 6.74 -0.03 -10.63
C VAL A 261 7.16 1.07 -9.65
N ALA A 262 7.83 2.11 -10.16
CA ALA A 262 8.23 3.28 -9.37
C ALA A 262 7.20 4.39 -9.45
N ILE A 263 6.73 4.69 -10.65
CA ILE A 263 5.61 5.61 -10.88
C ILE A 263 4.51 4.79 -11.56
N ALA A 264 3.46 4.49 -10.80
CA ALA A 264 2.25 3.85 -11.32
C ALA A 264 1.56 4.73 -12.38
N PRO A 265 0.82 4.14 -13.34
CA PRO A 265 0.16 4.87 -14.42
C PRO A 265 -0.73 6.01 -13.91
N TYR A 266 -0.40 7.25 -14.28
CA TYR A 266 -1.21 8.43 -13.95
C TYR A 266 -1.32 9.40 -15.13
N MET A 267 -2.43 10.13 -15.22
CA MET A 267 -2.55 11.27 -16.12
C MET A 267 -2.23 12.57 -15.36
N PRO A 268 -1.37 13.46 -15.87
CA PRO A 268 -1.10 14.73 -15.23
C PRO A 268 -2.31 15.66 -15.33
N ALA A 269 -2.45 16.58 -14.37
CA ALA A 269 -3.45 17.64 -14.36
C ALA A 269 -2.79 19.03 -14.49
N ASP A 270 -3.56 20.07 -14.85
CA ASP A 270 -3.05 21.45 -14.90
C ASP A 270 -2.39 21.89 -13.57
N THR A 271 -2.88 21.35 -12.45
CA THR A 271 -2.36 21.59 -11.09
C THR A 271 -1.26 20.62 -10.66
N LYS A 272 -1.23 19.39 -11.19
CA LYS A 272 -0.31 18.29 -10.83
C LYS A 272 0.37 17.77 -12.10
N LYS A 273 1.43 18.46 -12.52
CA LYS A 273 2.10 18.23 -13.81
C LYS A 273 3.25 17.25 -13.77
N PHE A 274 3.86 17.09 -12.60
CA PHE A 274 5.00 16.20 -12.37
C PHE A 274 4.71 15.25 -11.24
N ARG A 275 5.36 14.08 -11.29
CA ARG A 275 5.46 13.15 -10.17
C ARG A 275 6.92 12.71 -10.05
N ALA A 276 7.38 12.50 -8.83
CA ALA A 276 8.71 11.99 -8.55
C ALA A 276 8.63 10.97 -7.42
N VAL A 277 9.28 9.82 -7.61
CA VAL A 277 9.30 8.72 -6.64
C VAL A 277 10.70 8.16 -6.53
N THR A 278 11.10 7.81 -5.30
CA THR A 278 12.36 7.13 -4.99
C THR A 278 12.10 5.69 -4.58
N LEU A 279 12.63 4.71 -5.31
CA LEU A 279 12.63 3.31 -4.90
C LEU A 279 14.01 2.84 -4.45
N ARG A 280 14.04 1.86 -3.54
CA ARG A 280 15.24 1.08 -3.22
C ARG A 280 15.26 -0.20 -4.05
N VAL A 281 16.09 -0.25 -5.10
CA VAL A 281 16.11 -1.32 -6.10
C VAL A 281 17.42 -2.14 -6.08
N PRO A 282 17.36 -3.44 -6.41
CA PRO A 282 18.53 -4.27 -6.62
C PRO A 282 18.99 -4.24 -8.09
N VAL A 283 20.21 -3.78 -8.36
CA VAL A 283 20.88 -4.00 -9.66
C VAL A 283 21.53 -5.39 -9.65
N MET A 284 21.34 -6.15 -10.74
CA MET A 284 21.61 -7.60 -10.77
C MET A 284 22.34 -8.13 -12.03
N ASP A 285 22.60 -7.28 -13.03
CA ASP A 285 23.21 -7.66 -14.32
C ASP A 285 24.36 -6.74 -14.78
N GLY A 286 24.84 -5.84 -13.92
CA GLY A 286 25.77 -4.77 -14.28
C GLY A 286 25.16 -3.47 -14.82
N LYS A 287 23.83 -3.31 -14.81
CA LYS A 287 23.13 -2.07 -15.21
C LYS A 287 21.92 -1.77 -14.32
N LEU A 288 21.63 -0.49 -14.17
CA LEU A 288 20.30 0.02 -13.81
C LEU A 288 19.51 0.26 -15.10
N THR A 289 18.31 -0.32 -15.20
CA THR A 289 17.34 -0.09 -16.28
C THR A 289 16.16 0.71 -15.77
N ILE A 290 15.76 1.74 -16.53
CA ILE A 290 14.53 2.52 -16.32
C ILE A 290 13.72 2.47 -17.61
N ASP A 291 12.47 2.00 -17.53
CA ASP A 291 11.55 1.85 -18.66
C ASP A 291 10.19 2.52 -18.40
N ALA A 292 9.35 2.61 -19.43
CA ALA A 292 8.02 3.23 -19.39
C ALA A 292 6.87 2.24 -19.64
N ILE A 293 7.11 0.93 -19.48
CA ILE A 293 6.13 -0.13 -19.80
C ILE A 293 4.86 0.04 -18.97
N GLY A 294 3.71 0.05 -19.66
CA GLY A 294 2.39 0.35 -19.08
C GLY A 294 1.99 1.82 -19.16
N GLY A 295 2.90 2.73 -19.54
CA GLY A 295 2.60 4.13 -19.85
C GLY A 295 2.15 4.35 -21.30
N THR A 296 1.76 5.59 -21.58
CA THR A 296 1.66 6.12 -22.94
C THR A 296 2.20 7.56 -22.97
N ASN A 297 3.03 7.86 -23.96
CA ASN A 297 3.65 9.19 -24.12
C ASN A 297 4.44 9.63 -22.87
N THR A 298 5.16 8.70 -22.23
CA THR A 298 5.99 9.00 -21.04
C THR A 298 7.12 9.96 -21.35
N LYS A 299 7.28 10.96 -20.47
CA LYS A 299 8.27 12.04 -20.52
C LYS A 299 9.05 11.98 -19.20
N ILE A 300 10.36 11.73 -19.23
CA ILE A 300 11.23 11.66 -18.04
C ILE A 300 12.07 12.93 -17.93
N ASN A 301 12.11 13.55 -16.74
CA ASN A 301 12.77 14.84 -16.50
C ASN A 301 14.20 14.66 -15.98
N TYR A 302 14.35 13.88 -14.90
CA TYR A 302 15.65 13.59 -14.29
C TYR A 302 15.65 12.23 -13.59
N VAL A 303 16.85 11.74 -13.27
CA VAL A 303 17.08 10.61 -12.37
C VAL A 303 18.20 10.95 -11.38
N ILE A 304 18.04 10.54 -10.13
CA ILE A 304 19.07 10.56 -9.09
C ILE A 304 19.32 9.12 -8.66
N ILE A 305 20.55 8.65 -8.82
CA ILE A 305 21.00 7.33 -8.37
C ILE A 305 21.86 7.55 -7.13
N ALA A 306 21.54 6.91 -6.01
CA ALA A 306 22.20 7.11 -4.72
C ALA A 306 22.48 5.76 -4.01
N PRO A 307 23.35 5.74 -2.98
CA PRO A 307 23.67 4.52 -2.26
C PRO A 307 22.45 3.90 -1.55
N GLY A 308 22.10 2.65 -1.89
CA GLY A 308 20.93 1.93 -1.33
C GLY A 308 21.15 1.35 0.07
N ASN A 309 22.08 1.92 0.82
CA ASN A 309 22.37 1.64 2.23
C ASN A 309 22.11 2.86 3.14
N LEU A 310 21.39 3.87 2.64
CA LEU A 310 20.89 5.02 3.39
C LEU A 310 19.36 5.13 3.27
N PRO A 311 18.65 5.58 4.32
CA PRO A 311 17.22 5.85 4.22
C PRO A 311 16.96 7.08 3.33
N SER A 312 15.75 7.19 2.78
CA SER A 312 15.39 8.27 1.85
C SER A 312 13.90 8.53 1.79
N VAL A 313 13.51 9.70 1.26
CA VAL A 313 12.12 10.02 0.96
C VAL A 313 11.67 9.27 -0.30
N ARG A 314 10.67 8.41 -0.15
CA ARG A 314 10.07 7.60 -1.21
C ARG A 314 9.07 8.40 -2.05
N ASP A 315 7.97 8.81 -1.44
CA ASP A 315 6.96 9.69 -2.01
C ASP A 315 6.91 10.99 -1.17
N ILE A 316 6.52 12.11 -1.79
CA ILE A 316 6.45 13.44 -1.16
C ILE A 316 5.20 14.20 -1.65
N SER A 317 4.51 14.86 -0.73
CA SER A 317 3.26 15.60 -1.00
C SER A 317 3.26 16.97 -0.30
N PRO A 318 2.88 18.09 -0.96
CA PRO A 318 2.58 18.26 -2.37
C PRO A 318 3.69 17.77 -3.30
N GLU A 319 3.26 17.37 -4.50
CA GLU A 319 4.15 16.97 -5.58
C GLU A 319 4.93 18.18 -6.10
N ASP A 320 6.05 17.92 -6.75
CA ASP A 320 6.97 18.97 -7.14
C ASP A 320 6.46 19.75 -8.36
N GLY A 321 6.43 21.08 -8.26
CA GLY A 321 5.72 21.94 -9.20
C GLY A 321 4.20 21.91 -9.06
N GLU A 322 3.62 21.33 -8.00
CA GLU A 322 2.17 21.35 -7.77
C GLU A 322 1.66 22.78 -7.55
N THR A 323 0.51 23.12 -8.15
CA THR A 323 -0.10 24.45 -8.06
C THR A 323 -1.56 24.37 -7.59
N MET A 324 -2.10 25.50 -7.14
CA MET A 324 -3.42 25.60 -6.48
C MET A 324 -3.54 24.80 -5.17
N VAL A 325 -2.42 24.43 -4.55
CA VAL A 325 -2.36 23.71 -3.27
C VAL A 325 -3.16 24.44 -2.19
N ASN A 326 -3.98 23.72 -1.42
CA ASN A 326 -4.80 24.33 -0.38
C ASN A 326 -3.89 25.05 0.66
N PRO A 327 -4.11 26.35 0.97
CA PRO A 327 -3.32 27.06 1.97
C PRO A 327 -3.31 26.41 3.37
N SER A 328 -4.28 25.55 3.69
CA SER A 328 -4.36 24.81 4.96
C SER A 328 -3.92 23.34 4.83
N ILE A 329 -3.13 22.97 3.82
CA ILE A 329 -2.64 21.60 3.64
C ILE A 329 -1.63 21.18 4.73
N SER A 330 -1.55 19.88 4.98
CA SER A 330 -0.40 19.26 5.66
C SER A 330 0.48 18.57 4.62
N MET A 331 1.78 18.82 4.64
CA MET A 331 2.74 18.19 3.74
C MET A 331 3.21 16.85 4.33
N THR A 332 3.47 15.84 3.50
CA THR A 332 3.85 14.48 3.95
C THR A 332 5.03 13.91 3.18
N ILE A 333 5.78 13.00 3.83
CA ILE A 333 6.75 12.11 3.19
C ILE A 333 6.55 10.66 3.63
N ASP A 334 6.80 9.72 2.71
CA ASP A 334 6.98 8.30 3.00
C ASP A 334 8.47 7.93 3.00
N GLY A 335 8.87 6.93 3.81
CA GLY A 335 10.26 6.48 3.90
C GLY A 335 10.59 5.21 3.11
N ASN A 336 11.76 5.20 2.47
CA ASN A 336 12.54 3.99 2.26
C ASN A 336 13.49 3.83 3.46
N PHE A 337 13.53 2.63 4.05
CA PHE A 337 14.33 2.34 5.23
C PHE A 337 15.44 1.32 4.97
N VAL A 338 16.49 1.39 5.78
CA VAL A 338 17.61 0.43 5.78
C VAL A 338 17.91 -0.16 7.17
N GLY A 339 17.30 0.37 8.24
CA GLY A 339 17.28 -0.25 9.56
C GLY A 339 16.12 0.25 10.44
N GLY A 340 15.04 -0.52 10.50
CA GLY A 340 13.84 -0.20 11.27
C GLY A 340 13.00 0.89 10.61
N ALA A 341 12.44 1.79 11.43
CA ALA A 341 11.59 2.91 11.00
C ALA A 341 12.25 4.26 11.31
N ILE A 342 11.53 5.38 11.22
CA ILE A 342 11.97 6.72 11.66
C ILE A 342 12.32 6.70 13.16
N LYS A 343 13.40 7.42 13.51
CA LYS A 343 13.81 7.65 14.90
C LYS A 343 13.11 8.90 15.44
N LEU A 344 12.22 8.73 16.42
CA LEU A 344 11.31 9.79 16.90
C LEU A 344 12.02 11.09 17.32
N ASP A 345 13.14 11.00 18.04
CA ASP A 345 13.93 12.18 18.48
C ASP A 345 14.59 12.96 17.32
N SER A 346 14.59 12.39 16.11
CA SER A 346 15.05 13.06 14.89
C SER A 346 13.95 13.82 14.15
N VAL A 347 12.68 13.73 14.58
CA VAL A 347 11.55 14.43 13.94
C VAL A 347 11.36 15.80 14.60
N ASN A 348 11.77 16.86 13.88
CA ASN A 348 11.77 18.23 14.39
C ASN A 348 11.93 19.24 13.23
N SER A 349 11.92 20.53 13.55
CA SER A 349 12.00 21.62 12.57
C SER A 349 13.38 21.78 11.90
N ASP A 350 14.42 21.04 12.31
CA ASP A 350 15.72 20.99 11.63
C ASP A 350 15.86 19.79 10.69
N SER A 351 15.10 18.72 10.92
CA SER A 351 15.05 17.56 10.03
C SER A 351 14.03 17.72 8.90
N VAL A 352 12.85 18.32 9.17
CA VAL A 352 11.80 18.54 8.19
C VAL A 352 11.19 19.93 8.38
N TYR A 353 11.17 20.77 7.34
CA TYR A 353 10.63 22.14 7.42
C TYR A 353 10.11 22.70 6.09
N LEU A 354 9.40 23.83 6.17
CA LEU A 354 8.87 24.58 5.03
C LEU A 354 9.48 25.99 5.02
N THR A 355 9.86 26.52 3.86
CA THR A 355 10.16 27.95 3.66
C THR A 355 9.35 28.52 2.50
N GLU A 356 9.13 29.85 2.52
CA GLU A 356 8.68 30.59 1.34
C GLU A 356 9.83 30.64 0.31
N GLN A 357 9.54 30.54 -0.99
CA GLN A 357 10.57 30.37 -2.02
C GLN A 357 11.56 31.55 -2.02
N GLY A 358 12.87 31.25 -1.97
CA GLY A 358 13.92 32.26 -1.85
C GLY A 358 14.14 32.82 -0.43
N SER A 359 13.35 32.39 0.56
CA SER A 359 13.53 32.71 1.98
C SER A 359 14.23 31.59 2.73
N THR A 360 15.07 31.95 3.71
CA THR A 360 15.65 31.03 4.70
C THR A 360 14.82 30.94 5.99
N VAL A 361 13.72 31.71 6.10
CA VAL A 361 12.86 31.73 7.29
C VAL A 361 11.91 30.53 7.27
N LYS A 362 12.08 29.63 8.24
CA LYS A 362 11.20 28.47 8.45
C LYS A 362 9.79 28.93 8.85
N ILE A 363 8.77 28.37 8.20
CA ILE A 363 7.36 28.59 8.56
C ILE A 363 7.05 27.81 9.86
N PRO A 364 6.43 28.43 10.89
CA PRO A 364 6.04 27.73 12.10
C PRO A 364 5.00 26.62 11.82
N ALA A 365 5.34 25.39 12.22
CA ALA A 365 4.57 24.18 11.96
C ALA A 365 4.75 23.14 13.08
N THR A 366 3.83 22.19 13.21
CA THR A 366 4.10 20.91 13.87
C THR A 366 4.73 19.94 12.88
N VAL A 367 5.69 19.14 13.32
CA VAL A 367 6.29 18.04 12.55
C VAL A 367 6.08 16.76 13.35
N THR A 368 5.49 15.72 12.77
CA THR A 368 5.01 14.55 13.51
C THR A 368 5.10 13.27 12.66
N PRO A 369 5.64 12.15 13.18
CA PRO A 369 5.69 10.88 12.46
C PRO A 369 4.34 10.16 12.45
N SER A 370 4.17 9.16 11.58
CA SER A 370 3.12 8.14 11.71
C SER A 370 3.38 7.24 12.94
N GLY A 371 2.36 6.56 13.45
CA GLY A 371 2.50 5.59 14.56
C GLY A 371 3.41 4.41 14.21
N GLY A 372 3.32 3.92 12.97
CA GLY A 372 4.25 2.95 12.39
C GLY A 372 5.68 3.48 12.26
N GLY A 373 5.89 4.80 12.28
CA GLY A 373 7.19 5.44 12.07
C GLY A 373 7.69 5.35 10.63
N ASP A 374 6.80 5.09 9.68
CA ASP A 374 7.07 4.90 8.25
C ASP A 374 6.91 6.19 7.42
N ALA A 375 6.21 7.20 7.94
CA ALA A 375 5.96 8.50 7.31
C ALA A 375 6.18 9.70 8.27
N VAL A 376 6.32 10.92 7.73
CA VAL A 376 6.30 12.19 8.49
C VAL A 376 5.29 13.16 7.88
N THR A 377 4.50 13.80 8.74
CA THR A 377 3.60 14.92 8.39
C THR A 377 4.15 16.25 8.94
N LEU A 378 4.07 17.32 8.16
CA LEU A 378 4.32 18.70 8.61
C LEU A 378 3.07 19.55 8.37
N THR A 379 2.51 20.12 9.44
CA THR A 379 1.27 20.92 9.41
C THR A 379 1.57 22.35 9.86
N PRO A 380 1.42 23.37 8.99
CA PRO A 380 1.58 24.77 9.35
C PRO A 380 0.66 25.20 10.51
N LEU A 381 1.16 26.00 11.46
CA LEU A 381 0.37 26.50 12.60
C LEU A 381 -0.67 27.56 12.22
N LYS A 382 -0.66 28.01 10.96
CA LYS A 382 -1.61 28.94 10.34
C LYS A 382 -1.69 28.61 8.85
N PRO A 383 -2.83 28.89 8.18
CA PRO A 383 -2.91 28.83 6.72
C PRO A 383 -1.78 29.64 6.07
N LEU A 384 -1.18 29.06 5.03
CA LEU A 384 -0.15 29.67 4.21
C LEU A 384 -0.69 30.91 3.49
N LYS A 385 0.22 31.75 2.95
CA LYS A 385 -0.17 32.81 2.03
C LYS A 385 -0.80 32.16 0.79
N ALA A 386 -1.86 32.75 0.25
CA ALA A 386 -2.43 32.35 -1.04
C ALA A 386 -1.52 32.76 -2.20
N LEU A 387 -1.60 32.05 -3.34
CA LEU A 387 -0.88 32.35 -4.59
C LEU A 387 0.63 32.57 -4.37
N THR A 388 1.23 31.81 -3.45
CA THR A 388 2.62 31.98 -2.99
C THR A 388 3.39 30.67 -3.15
N ALA A 389 4.64 30.77 -3.61
CA ALA A 389 5.52 29.63 -3.80
C ALA A 389 6.26 29.26 -2.49
N TYR A 390 6.35 27.96 -2.22
CA TYR A 390 6.99 27.38 -1.04
C TYR A 390 7.94 26.24 -1.41
N THR A 391 8.84 25.90 -0.50
CA THR A 391 9.76 24.76 -0.62
C THR A 391 9.70 23.94 0.67
N PHE A 392 9.22 22.70 0.55
CA PHE A 392 9.19 21.71 1.62
C PHE A 392 10.48 20.89 1.58
N GLN A 393 11.15 20.73 2.72
CA GLN A 393 12.56 20.31 2.78
C GLN A 393 12.79 19.24 3.86
N ILE A 394 13.59 18.23 3.50
CA ILE A 394 14.00 17.11 4.36
C ILE A 394 15.53 17.04 4.35
N THR A 395 16.14 16.96 5.53
CA THR A 395 17.60 17.04 5.70
C THR A 395 18.19 15.76 6.30
N THR A 396 19.53 15.65 6.27
CA THR A 396 20.31 14.60 6.94
C THR A 396 20.14 14.57 8.47
N ALA A 397 19.44 15.54 9.08
CA ALA A 397 19.08 15.47 10.49
C ALA A 397 17.94 14.47 10.77
N LEU A 398 17.10 14.12 9.78
CA LEU A 398 16.14 13.02 9.88
C LEU A 398 16.89 11.68 9.85
N ARG A 399 16.50 10.72 10.69
CA ARG A 399 17.21 9.43 10.84
C ARG A 399 16.28 8.22 10.91
N ASP A 400 16.81 7.08 10.48
CA ASP A 400 16.24 5.78 10.84
C ASP A 400 16.64 5.36 12.28
N GLN A 401 15.99 4.32 12.80
CA GLN A 401 16.14 3.86 14.18
C GLN A 401 17.54 3.34 14.53
N VAL A 402 18.30 2.83 13.56
CA VAL A 402 19.71 2.45 13.76
C VAL A 402 20.66 3.65 13.66
N GLY A 403 20.17 4.81 13.22
CA GLY A 403 20.82 6.11 13.33
C GLY A 403 21.36 6.70 12.01
N ASN A 404 21.10 6.05 10.87
CA ASN A 404 21.53 6.54 9.56
C ASN A 404 20.78 7.83 9.20
N SER A 405 21.49 8.80 8.64
CA SER A 405 20.89 10.03 8.11
C SER A 405 20.15 9.76 6.79
N PHE A 406 18.97 10.35 6.63
CA PHE A 406 18.24 10.37 5.36
C PHE A 406 19.03 11.11 4.27
N LEU A 407 18.92 10.65 3.03
CA LEU A 407 19.26 11.44 1.86
C LEU A 407 18.38 12.71 1.82
N PRO A 408 18.96 13.91 1.58
CA PRO A 408 18.18 15.13 1.43
C PRO A 408 17.16 15.06 0.29
N ALA A 409 15.98 15.63 0.50
CA ALA A 409 14.92 15.71 -0.50
C ALA A 409 14.13 17.02 -0.31
N HIS A 410 13.49 17.49 -1.39
CA HIS A 410 12.60 18.64 -1.35
C HIS A 410 11.50 18.54 -2.41
N SER A 411 10.40 19.26 -2.20
CA SER A 411 9.44 19.61 -3.25
C SER A 411 9.12 21.10 -3.22
N THR A 412 8.79 21.65 -4.38
CA THR A 412 8.35 23.04 -4.56
C THR A 412 6.87 23.06 -4.95
N PHE A 413 6.09 23.99 -4.39
CA PHE A 413 4.67 24.09 -4.73
C PHE A 413 4.14 25.52 -4.61
N VAL A 414 3.01 25.80 -5.27
CA VAL A 414 2.32 27.11 -5.23
C VAL A 414 0.91 26.95 -4.67
N THR A 415 0.61 27.71 -3.62
CA THR A 415 -0.72 27.70 -3.00
C THR A 415 -1.80 28.32 -3.89
N GLY A 416 -3.03 27.84 -3.78
CA GLY A 416 -4.19 28.44 -4.43
C GLY A 416 -4.75 29.65 -3.69
N SER A 417 -5.86 30.18 -4.20
CA SER A 417 -6.75 31.05 -3.43
C SER A 417 -7.40 30.26 -2.28
N PRO A 418 -7.72 30.86 -1.12
CA PRO A 418 -8.37 30.15 -0.03
C PRO A 418 -9.79 29.73 -0.44
N SER A 419 -10.08 28.43 -0.39
CA SER A 419 -11.44 27.94 -0.62
C SER A 419 -12.31 28.21 0.61
N THR A 420 -12.99 29.36 0.64
CA THR A 420 -14.01 29.64 1.66
C THR A 420 -15.25 28.78 1.39
N SER A 421 -15.25 27.55 1.89
CA SER A 421 -16.44 26.70 2.01
C SER A 421 -17.40 27.32 3.03
N GLY A 422 -18.13 28.34 2.58
CA GLY A 422 -19.04 29.16 3.39
C GLY A 422 -20.28 28.40 3.87
N GLY A 423 -20.10 27.53 4.87
CA GLY A 423 -21.18 26.94 5.63
C GLY A 423 -21.70 27.90 6.70
N THR A 424 -22.97 27.74 7.07
CA THR A 424 -23.59 28.40 8.23
C THR A 424 -23.24 27.72 9.56
N VAL A 425 -22.55 26.59 9.53
CA VAL A 425 -22.06 25.86 10.71
C VAL A 425 -20.61 26.27 10.98
N ALA A 426 -20.32 26.65 12.23
CA ALA A 426 -18.97 26.82 12.73
C ALA A 426 -18.85 26.27 14.15
N PHE A 427 -17.62 26.21 14.66
CA PHE A 427 -17.31 25.83 16.03
C PHE A 427 -16.32 26.82 16.66
N THR A 428 -16.19 26.75 17.98
CA THR A 428 -15.19 27.49 18.76
C THR A 428 -14.42 26.50 19.64
N GLN A 429 -13.10 26.43 19.46
CA GLN A 429 -12.20 25.67 20.31
C GLN A 429 -11.96 26.42 21.64
N VAL A 430 -12.07 25.69 22.76
CA VAL A 430 -12.03 26.25 24.12
C VAL A 430 -11.08 25.40 25.00
N PRO A 431 -9.82 25.83 25.19
CA PRO A 431 -8.85 25.14 26.04
C PRO A 431 -9.35 24.94 27.48
N GLN A 432 -9.08 23.77 28.06
CA GLN A 432 -9.59 23.37 29.37
C GLN A 432 -8.55 23.54 30.47
N SER A 433 -8.67 24.60 31.28
CA SER A 433 -7.66 25.00 32.27
C SER A 433 -7.48 24.05 33.47
N ASN A 434 -8.43 23.14 33.70
CA ASN A 434 -8.36 22.11 34.75
C ASN A 434 -7.87 20.74 34.26
N VAL A 435 -7.67 20.56 32.94
CA VAL A 435 -7.22 19.30 32.36
C VAL A 435 -5.70 19.16 32.51
N PRO A 436 -5.20 18.13 33.23
CA PRO A 436 -3.76 17.88 33.33
C PRO A 436 -3.22 17.27 32.03
N SER A 437 -1.93 17.48 31.75
CA SER A 437 -1.24 16.81 30.64
C SER A 437 -1.13 15.31 30.90
N TYR A 438 -1.70 14.51 30.00
CA TYR A 438 -1.62 13.05 29.98
C TYR A 438 -1.68 12.56 28.52
N PRO A 439 -1.15 11.37 28.19
CA PRO A 439 -1.32 10.77 26.88
C PRO A 439 -2.76 10.26 26.72
N TYR A 440 -3.73 11.16 26.51
CA TYR A 440 -5.13 10.78 26.32
C TYR A 440 -5.32 9.98 25.04
N THR A 441 -6.15 8.95 25.11
CA THR A 441 -6.47 8.05 23.98
C THR A 441 -7.90 8.28 23.52
N SER A 442 -8.87 7.84 24.33
CA SER A 442 -10.29 7.86 24.00
C SER A 442 -11.14 8.54 25.06
N VAL A 443 -12.32 9.03 24.68
CA VAL A 443 -13.20 9.85 25.52
C VAL A 443 -14.67 9.46 25.38
N GLU A 444 -15.40 9.34 26.50
CA GLU A 444 -16.79 8.88 26.55
C GLU A 444 -17.54 9.60 27.69
N ILE A 445 -18.82 9.95 27.48
CA ILE A 445 -19.68 10.48 28.54
C ILE A 445 -20.42 9.32 29.23
N GLY A 446 -20.32 9.25 30.56
CA GLY A 446 -20.96 8.22 31.37
C GLY A 446 -22.43 8.50 31.68
N PRO A 447 -23.19 7.48 32.15
CA PRO A 447 -24.60 7.62 32.52
C PRO A 447 -24.83 8.43 33.80
N ASP A 448 -23.75 8.82 34.49
CA ASP A 448 -23.69 9.81 35.57
C ASP A 448 -23.58 11.26 35.07
N ASN A 449 -23.48 11.49 33.75
CA ASN A 449 -23.18 12.76 33.10
C ASN A 449 -21.78 13.32 33.45
N MET A 450 -20.84 12.42 33.74
CA MET A 450 -19.41 12.75 33.87
C MET A 450 -18.68 12.41 32.56
N LEU A 451 -17.64 13.18 32.22
CA LEU A 451 -16.76 12.87 31.09
C LEU A 451 -15.64 11.95 31.58
N TYR A 452 -15.40 10.84 30.87
CA TYR A 452 -14.32 9.90 31.13
C TYR A 452 -13.33 9.95 29.99
N ALA A 453 -12.03 10.06 30.30
CA ALA A 453 -10.96 9.98 29.31
C ALA A 453 -9.90 8.94 29.73
N ALA A 454 -9.54 8.05 28.81
CA ALA A 454 -8.52 7.02 28.98
C ALA A 454 -7.11 7.52 28.59
N THR A 455 -6.06 6.79 28.97
CA THR A 455 -4.67 7.13 28.62
C THR A 455 -3.82 5.95 28.13
N LEU A 456 -2.74 6.24 27.39
CA LEU A 456 -1.69 5.26 27.07
C LEU A 456 -1.02 4.68 28.33
N THR A 457 -0.99 5.44 29.43
CA THR A 457 -0.42 4.99 30.70
C THR A 457 -1.39 4.19 31.58
N GLY A 458 -2.69 4.13 31.25
CA GLY A 458 -3.68 3.30 31.93
C GLY A 458 -4.44 3.96 33.08
N GLU A 459 -4.39 5.29 33.18
CA GLU A 459 -5.37 6.05 33.96
C GLU A 459 -6.71 6.13 33.23
N ILE A 460 -7.79 6.31 34.02
CA ILE A 460 -9.05 6.85 33.54
C ILE A 460 -9.33 8.11 34.35
N LEU A 461 -9.46 9.25 33.69
CA LEU A 461 -9.72 10.54 34.32
C LEU A 461 -11.20 10.87 34.21
N ARG A 462 -11.87 11.01 35.36
CA ARG A 462 -13.30 11.32 35.51
C ARG A 462 -13.48 12.80 35.82
N PHE A 463 -14.01 13.56 34.86
CA PHE A 463 -14.26 15.00 34.97
C PHE A 463 -15.76 15.27 35.15
N LYS A 464 -16.11 16.24 36.00
CA LYS A 464 -17.44 16.83 35.98
C LYS A 464 -17.52 17.89 34.90
N MET A 465 -18.54 17.79 34.05
CA MET A 465 -18.88 18.83 33.07
C MET A 465 -19.68 19.94 33.75
N GLN A 466 -19.38 21.20 33.43
CA GLN A 466 -20.11 22.38 33.87
C GLN A 466 -21.16 22.79 32.82
N ASN A 467 -22.10 23.66 33.19
CA ASN A 467 -23.20 24.10 32.31
C ASN A 467 -22.74 24.84 31.04
N ASP A 468 -21.49 25.32 30.97
CA ASP A 468 -20.91 25.91 29.76
C ASP A 468 -20.02 24.92 28.97
N GLY A 469 -19.96 23.66 29.41
CA GLY A 469 -19.08 22.62 28.86
C GLY A 469 -17.64 22.66 29.39
N THR A 470 -17.27 23.55 30.31
CA THR A 470 -15.93 23.47 30.93
C THR A 470 -15.82 22.30 31.91
N LEU A 471 -14.62 21.77 32.06
CA LEU A 471 -14.33 20.64 32.94
C LEU A 471 -13.81 21.11 34.31
N ASP A 472 -14.32 20.50 35.38
CA ASP A 472 -13.72 20.58 36.73
C ASP A 472 -12.37 19.82 36.77
N LYS A 473 -11.66 19.87 37.90
CA LYS A 473 -10.48 19.01 38.10
C LYS A 473 -10.89 17.52 38.15
N PRO A 474 -10.16 16.61 37.49
CA PRO A 474 -10.54 15.20 37.43
C PRO A 474 -10.29 14.45 38.73
N GLU A 475 -11.12 13.44 38.96
CA GLU A 475 -10.74 12.27 39.76
C GLU A 475 -9.92 11.32 38.87
N ILE A 476 -8.77 10.83 39.37
CA ILE A 476 -7.87 9.97 38.61
C ILE A 476 -8.02 8.52 39.09
N ILE A 477 -8.68 7.70 38.29
CA ILE A 477 -8.90 6.28 38.55
C ILE A 477 -7.70 5.49 38.02
N LYS A 478 -7.08 4.70 38.91
CA LYS A 478 -5.86 3.92 38.63
C LYS A 478 -6.05 2.40 38.76
N SER A 479 -7.30 1.91 38.81
CA SER A 479 -7.61 0.50 39.02
C SER A 479 -6.95 -0.42 37.99
N VAL A 480 -6.91 -0.03 36.71
CA VAL A 480 -6.23 -0.76 35.62
C VAL A 480 -4.71 -0.86 35.86
N GLN A 481 -4.04 0.24 36.21
CA GLN A 481 -2.61 0.24 36.57
C GLN A 481 -2.34 -0.67 37.77
N THR A 482 -3.15 -0.56 38.83
CA THR A 482 -3.02 -1.39 40.04
C THR A 482 -3.18 -2.88 39.72
N ALA A 483 -4.19 -3.25 38.93
CA ALA A 483 -4.44 -4.65 38.55
C ALA A 483 -3.35 -5.27 37.65
N ASN A 484 -2.52 -4.44 36.98
CA ASN A 484 -1.46 -4.88 36.09
C ASN A 484 -0.04 -4.54 36.61
N ASN A 485 0.08 -4.02 37.83
CA ASN A 485 1.34 -3.63 38.50
C ASN A 485 2.22 -2.62 37.72
N GLY A 486 1.63 -1.77 36.87
CA GLY A 486 2.39 -0.84 36.02
C GLY A 486 1.53 -0.07 35.02
N PRO A 487 2.14 0.74 34.14
CA PRO A 487 1.43 1.43 33.07
C PRO A 487 0.87 0.43 32.05
N ARG A 488 -0.30 0.74 31.48
CA ARG A 488 -0.98 -0.15 30.54
C ARG A 488 -1.93 0.61 29.62
N THR A 489 -1.66 0.62 28.32
CA THR A 489 -2.46 1.33 27.32
C THR A 489 -3.93 0.92 27.40
N ILE A 490 -4.82 1.91 27.44
CA ILE A 490 -6.27 1.75 27.24
C ILE A 490 -6.62 2.45 25.93
N ILE A 491 -7.27 1.75 24.99
CA ILE A 491 -7.82 2.36 23.78
C ILE A 491 -9.34 2.43 23.90
N GLY A 492 -10.03 1.30 23.71
CA GLY A 492 -11.49 1.26 23.77
C GLY A 492 -12.03 1.59 25.15
N LEU A 493 -13.07 2.43 25.17
CA LEU A 493 -13.70 2.97 26.36
C LEU A 493 -15.21 3.04 26.12
N LYS A 494 -16.01 2.09 26.62
CA LYS A 494 -17.46 2.08 26.38
C LYS A 494 -18.29 1.57 27.55
N PHE A 495 -19.28 2.37 27.98
CA PHE A 495 -20.20 1.96 29.03
C PHE A 495 -21.14 0.84 28.55
N ASP A 496 -21.42 -0.11 29.43
CA ASP A 496 -22.39 -1.19 29.19
C ASP A 496 -23.81 -0.59 29.08
N PRO A 497 -24.68 -1.08 28.17
CA PRO A 497 -26.08 -0.64 28.10
C PRO A 497 -26.89 -0.82 29.39
N ALA A 498 -26.41 -1.65 30.33
CA ALA A 498 -26.97 -1.81 31.68
C ALA A 498 -26.31 -0.92 32.77
N SER A 499 -25.38 -0.03 32.41
CA SER A 499 -24.72 0.90 33.32
C SER A 499 -25.66 2.05 33.71
N THR A 500 -25.65 2.44 34.99
CA THR A 500 -26.38 3.62 35.50
C THR A 500 -25.46 4.53 36.33
N ALA A 501 -25.93 5.71 36.73
CA ALA A 501 -25.15 6.64 37.56
C ALA A 501 -24.75 6.04 38.92
N GLU A 502 -25.59 5.17 39.49
CA GLU A 502 -25.37 4.49 40.77
C GLU A 502 -24.59 3.17 40.61
N ASN A 503 -24.61 2.58 39.42
CA ASN A 503 -24.00 1.30 39.10
C ASN A 503 -23.24 1.40 37.77
N LEU A 504 -22.05 1.98 37.83
CA LEU A 504 -21.17 2.13 36.68
C LEU A 504 -20.61 0.76 36.25
N ILE A 505 -20.78 0.44 34.97
CA ILE A 505 -20.20 -0.71 34.29
C ILE A 505 -19.54 -0.20 33.02
N LEU A 506 -18.21 -0.17 33.02
CA LEU A 506 -17.39 0.29 31.91
C LEU A 506 -16.62 -0.89 31.34
N TRP A 507 -16.66 -1.08 30.04
CA TRP A 507 -15.77 -2.00 29.35
C TRP A 507 -14.61 -1.24 28.72
N ILE A 508 -13.44 -1.87 28.70
CA ILE A 508 -12.26 -1.35 28.02
C ILE A 508 -11.54 -2.42 27.20
N SER A 509 -10.89 -2.01 26.11
CA SER A 509 -9.75 -2.75 25.55
C SER A 509 -8.45 -2.15 26.08
N ASN A 510 -7.46 -3.01 26.37
CA ASN A 510 -6.20 -2.56 26.95
C ASN A 510 -5.04 -3.50 26.61
N ASN A 511 -3.86 -2.90 26.44
CA ASN A 511 -2.71 -3.48 25.75
C ASN A 511 -1.43 -3.22 26.56
N TYR A 512 -0.32 -3.90 26.25
CA TYR A 512 0.99 -3.57 26.84
C TYR A 512 1.37 -2.10 26.55
N PHE A 513 1.83 -1.35 27.54
CA PHE A 513 2.32 0.01 27.34
C PHE A 513 3.67 0.00 26.61
N TRP A 514 3.70 0.55 25.40
CA TRP A 514 4.93 0.70 24.62
C TRP A 514 5.61 2.04 24.94
N ASP A 515 6.86 2.00 25.39
CA ASP A 515 7.64 3.16 25.83
C ASP A 515 8.64 3.68 24.78
N GLY A 516 8.59 3.14 23.56
CA GLY A 516 9.54 3.43 22.48
C GLY A 516 10.82 2.58 22.49
N SER A 517 11.13 1.83 23.56
CA SER A 517 12.46 1.23 23.77
C SER A 517 12.63 -0.21 23.25
N GLN A 518 11.57 -1.02 23.24
CA GLN A 518 11.58 -2.44 22.87
C GLN A 518 10.33 -2.81 22.07
N GLN A 519 10.34 -3.89 21.30
CA GLN A 519 9.13 -4.36 20.59
C GLN A 519 8.04 -4.80 21.58
N ALA A 520 6.79 -4.36 21.37
CA ALA A 520 5.68 -4.76 22.22
C ALA A 520 5.39 -6.28 22.12
N PRO A 521 5.12 -6.97 23.24
CA PRO A 521 4.73 -8.38 23.23
C PRO A 521 3.41 -8.60 22.49
N GLU A 522 3.42 -9.53 21.54
CA GLU A 522 2.33 -9.78 20.60
C GLU A 522 1.00 -10.13 21.29
N TRP A 523 0.99 -11.08 22.22
CA TRP A 523 -0.26 -11.59 22.81
C TRP A 523 -0.67 -10.83 24.07
N SER A 524 -0.58 -9.50 24.03
CA SER A 524 -0.76 -8.63 25.20
C SER A 524 -2.07 -7.83 25.22
N GLY A 525 -2.90 -7.93 24.19
CA GLY A 525 -4.23 -7.32 24.15
C GLY A 525 -5.24 -8.05 25.05
N LYS A 526 -6.15 -7.29 25.65
CA LYS A 526 -7.19 -7.76 26.57
C LYS A 526 -8.50 -6.99 26.38
N ILE A 527 -9.60 -7.62 26.78
CA ILE A 527 -10.89 -6.97 27.06
C ILE A 527 -11.21 -7.14 28.54
N THR A 528 -11.44 -6.03 29.22
CA THR A 528 -11.58 -5.97 30.69
C THR A 528 -12.85 -5.20 31.04
N ARG A 529 -13.60 -5.71 32.02
CA ARG A 529 -14.77 -5.05 32.60
C ARG A 529 -14.38 -4.38 33.91
N LEU A 530 -14.70 -3.11 34.03
CA LEU A 530 -14.58 -2.30 35.24
C LEU A 530 -15.97 -2.06 35.83
N SER A 531 -16.10 -2.15 37.14
CA SER A 531 -17.35 -1.81 37.83
C SER A 531 -17.16 -1.39 39.29
N GLY A 532 -18.20 -0.81 39.87
CA GLY A 532 -18.15 -0.16 41.18
C GLY A 532 -18.17 1.36 41.04
N LYS A 533 -18.36 2.08 42.14
CA LYS A 533 -18.65 3.53 42.11
C LYS A 533 -17.50 4.35 41.52
N ASN A 534 -16.28 3.86 41.67
CA ASN A 534 -15.03 4.47 41.20
C ASN A 534 -14.30 3.54 40.22
N LEU A 535 -15.04 2.62 39.57
CA LEU A 535 -14.51 1.63 38.62
C LEU A 535 -13.37 0.76 39.22
N GLU A 536 -13.50 0.47 40.51
CA GLU A 536 -12.49 -0.18 41.35
C GLU A 536 -12.38 -1.70 41.14
N THR A 537 -13.45 -2.36 40.69
CA THR A 537 -13.45 -3.82 40.44
C THR A 537 -13.01 -4.10 39.01
N VAL A 538 -11.81 -4.64 38.85
CA VAL A 538 -11.22 -5.00 37.55
C VAL A 538 -11.37 -6.50 37.28
N GLN A 539 -12.03 -6.87 36.18
CA GLN A 539 -12.14 -8.26 35.73
C GLN A 539 -11.74 -8.39 34.26
N ASP A 540 -10.63 -9.06 33.97
CA ASP A 540 -10.29 -9.45 32.60
C ASP A 540 -11.28 -10.51 32.11
N TYR A 541 -11.93 -10.27 30.96
CA TYR A 541 -12.87 -11.21 30.33
C TYR A 541 -12.25 -11.96 29.17
N VAL A 542 -11.39 -11.29 28.38
CA VAL A 542 -10.63 -11.88 27.29
C VAL A 542 -9.17 -11.44 27.42
N VAL A 543 -8.23 -12.38 27.22
CA VAL A 543 -6.78 -12.14 27.26
C VAL A 543 -6.10 -12.87 26.13
N GLY A 544 -4.92 -12.40 25.69
CA GLY A 544 -4.19 -13.04 24.60
C GLY A 544 -4.77 -12.71 23.23
N LEU A 545 -5.16 -11.45 23.03
CA LEU A 545 -5.34 -10.88 21.69
C LEU A 545 -3.98 -10.45 21.12
N PRO A 546 -3.75 -10.58 19.80
CA PRO A 546 -2.49 -10.20 19.13
C PRO A 546 -2.36 -8.67 19.00
N ARG A 547 -1.21 -8.20 18.50
CA ARG A 547 -0.93 -6.80 18.12
C ARG A 547 0.40 -6.71 17.37
N SER A 548 0.58 -5.61 16.63
CA SER A 548 1.88 -5.22 16.10
C SER A 548 2.94 -4.96 17.18
N ILE A 549 4.18 -4.74 16.75
CA ILE A 549 5.29 -4.32 17.60
C ILE A 549 5.13 -2.92 18.23
N ARG A 550 4.18 -2.09 17.78
CA ARG A 550 4.02 -0.68 18.18
C ARG A 550 2.57 -0.23 18.39
N ASP A 551 1.87 0.21 17.35
CA ASP A 551 0.72 1.13 17.43
C ASP A 551 -0.61 0.51 16.99
N HIS A 552 -0.59 -0.50 16.13
CA HIS A 552 -1.77 -1.33 15.90
C HIS A 552 -1.99 -2.28 17.09
N GLU A 553 -3.02 -2.05 17.89
CA GLU A 553 -3.33 -2.79 19.10
C GLU A 553 -4.74 -3.45 19.04
N THR A 554 -5.27 -3.92 20.19
CA THR A 554 -6.72 -4.07 20.35
C THR A 554 -7.31 -2.67 20.58
N ASN A 555 -8.04 -2.16 19.59
CA ASN A 555 -8.54 -0.79 19.54
C ASN A 555 -9.97 -0.70 20.10
N SER A 556 -10.80 0.26 19.67
CA SER A 556 -12.09 0.53 20.31
C SER A 556 -13.08 -0.63 20.31
N ILE A 557 -14.01 -0.51 21.25
CA ILE A 557 -15.07 -1.47 21.51
C ILE A 557 -16.44 -0.77 21.45
N SER A 558 -17.47 -1.47 21.00
CA SER A 558 -18.80 -0.89 20.84
C SER A 558 -19.91 -1.92 21.07
N PHE A 559 -21.05 -1.45 21.54
CA PHE A 559 -22.27 -2.24 21.67
C PHE A 559 -23.17 -1.98 20.47
N LYS A 560 -23.68 -3.05 19.86
CA LYS A 560 -24.65 -2.92 18.78
C LYS A 560 -26.04 -2.65 19.38
N PRO A 561 -26.75 -1.59 18.94
CA PRO A 561 -28.11 -1.30 19.40
C PRO A 561 -29.04 -2.50 19.24
N GLY A 562 -29.67 -2.92 20.35
CA GLY A 562 -30.59 -4.06 20.39
C GLY A 562 -29.95 -5.45 20.52
N GLU A 563 -28.63 -5.57 20.59
CA GLU A 563 -27.94 -6.87 20.77
C GLU A 563 -27.28 -6.99 22.16
N ASN A 564 -28.06 -7.43 23.15
CA ASN A 564 -27.59 -7.62 24.53
C ASN A 564 -26.59 -8.79 24.63
N GLY A 565 -25.60 -8.68 25.53
CA GLY A 565 -24.65 -9.76 25.81
C GLY A 565 -23.51 -9.92 24.80
N ALA A 566 -23.37 -8.99 23.86
CA ALA A 566 -22.32 -8.98 22.83
C ALA A 566 -21.57 -7.64 22.77
N LEU A 567 -20.25 -7.73 22.64
CA LEU A 567 -19.33 -6.63 22.34
C LEU A 567 -18.79 -6.80 20.92
N TYR A 568 -18.54 -5.67 20.25
CA TYR A 568 -17.79 -5.59 19.00
C TYR A 568 -16.45 -4.92 19.30
N VAL A 569 -15.36 -5.44 18.74
CA VAL A 569 -13.98 -5.02 19.03
C VAL A 569 -13.21 -4.88 17.73
N LEU A 570 -12.48 -3.78 17.57
CA LEU A 570 -11.51 -3.61 16.49
C LEU A 570 -10.14 -4.14 16.89
N GLN A 571 -9.50 -4.89 16.00
CA GLN A 571 -8.23 -5.57 16.25
C GLN A 571 -7.27 -5.31 15.08
N GLY A 572 -6.18 -4.59 15.35
CA GLY A 572 -5.21 -4.18 14.35
C GLY A 572 -4.38 -5.32 13.75
N SER A 573 -3.68 -5.03 12.65
CA SER A 573 -2.75 -5.93 11.98
C SER A 573 -1.43 -6.10 12.74
N ASP A 574 -0.70 -7.18 12.46
CA ASP A 574 0.68 -7.37 12.93
C ASP A 574 1.72 -6.75 11.97
N SER A 575 1.39 -6.60 10.67
CA SER A 575 2.30 -6.13 9.59
C SER A 575 1.72 -4.96 8.77
N SER A 576 2.53 -4.37 7.87
CA SER A 576 2.09 -3.24 7.04
C SER A 576 0.98 -3.60 6.04
N THR A 577 1.17 -4.65 5.23
CA THR A 577 0.24 -5.05 4.15
C THR A 577 0.00 -6.57 4.05
N GLY A 578 0.13 -7.29 5.18
CA GLY A 578 -0.36 -8.66 5.36
C GLY A 578 0.67 -9.78 5.15
N ALA A 579 1.91 -9.42 4.78
CA ALA A 579 3.08 -10.29 4.92
C ALA A 579 4.18 -9.58 5.75
N PRO A 580 5.07 -10.33 6.43
CA PRO A 580 6.18 -9.78 7.20
C PRO A 580 7.04 -8.77 6.42
N ASP A 581 7.40 -7.67 7.07
CA ASP A 581 8.33 -6.66 6.59
C ASP A 581 9.26 -6.16 7.72
N ASP A 582 10.41 -5.58 7.37
CA ASP A 582 11.44 -5.18 8.34
C ASP A 582 11.01 -4.01 9.25
N VAL A 583 10.15 -3.11 8.76
CA VAL A 583 9.70 -1.90 9.49
C VAL A 583 8.75 -2.31 10.63
N TRP A 584 7.89 -3.28 10.36
CA TRP A 584 6.95 -3.92 11.29
C TRP A 584 7.55 -5.13 12.02
N GLY A 585 8.89 -5.27 11.98
CA GLY A 585 9.65 -6.20 12.81
C GLY A 585 9.52 -7.67 12.41
N ASN A 586 9.18 -7.95 11.14
CA ASN A 586 8.95 -9.28 10.57
C ASN A 586 7.88 -10.13 11.29
N ARG A 587 6.90 -9.50 11.93
CA ARG A 587 5.79 -10.21 12.60
C ARG A 587 4.75 -10.67 11.57
N PRO A 588 4.42 -11.98 11.46
CA PRO A 588 3.39 -12.47 10.55
C PRO A 588 2.00 -12.30 11.15
N GLU A 589 0.97 -12.02 10.34
CA GLU A 589 -0.42 -11.93 10.80
C GLU A 589 -0.92 -13.22 11.47
N LYS A 590 -1.68 -13.09 12.56
CA LYS A 590 -2.41 -14.20 13.20
C LYS A 590 -3.91 -14.13 12.89
N LEU A 591 -4.62 -15.22 13.19
CA LEU A 591 -6.02 -15.44 12.82
C LEU A 591 -6.99 -14.31 13.23
N LEU A 592 -6.72 -13.62 14.35
CA LEU A 592 -7.54 -12.54 14.89
C LEU A 592 -7.12 -11.13 14.44
N ASN A 593 -5.95 -10.96 13.80
CA ASN A 593 -5.44 -9.65 13.37
C ASN A 593 -6.22 -9.05 12.20
N ALA A 594 -6.16 -7.72 12.07
CA ALA A 594 -6.80 -6.96 11.00
C ALA A 594 -8.28 -7.33 10.83
N ALA A 595 -9.06 -7.22 11.90
CA ALA A 595 -10.43 -7.74 11.95
C ALA A 595 -11.33 -6.95 12.91
N MET A 596 -12.64 -7.09 12.70
CA MET A 596 -13.64 -6.82 13.71
C MET A 596 -14.08 -8.12 14.35
N LEU A 597 -13.92 -8.22 15.66
CA LEU A 597 -14.28 -9.38 16.48
C LEU A 597 -15.65 -9.13 17.12
N ARG A 598 -16.46 -10.20 17.27
CA ARG A 598 -17.66 -10.19 18.12
C ARG A 598 -17.44 -11.11 19.31
N ILE A 599 -17.55 -10.56 20.52
CA ILE A 599 -17.38 -11.25 21.80
C ILE A 599 -18.74 -11.37 22.48
N ASP A 600 -19.24 -12.59 22.53
CA ASP A 600 -20.44 -13.01 23.24
C ASP A 600 -20.09 -13.25 24.72
N TYR A 601 -19.98 -12.17 25.50
CA TYR A 601 -19.55 -12.25 26.89
C TYR A 601 -20.53 -13.05 27.78
N SER A 602 -21.77 -13.25 27.32
CA SER A 602 -22.74 -14.17 27.94
C SER A 602 -22.26 -15.64 27.99
N LYS A 603 -21.36 -16.04 27.08
CA LYS A 603 -20.78 -17.39 26.99
C LYS A 603 -19.47 -17.55 27.77
N ILE A 604 -18.92 -16.48 28.33
CA ILE A 604 -17.67 -16.52 29.12
C ILE A 604 -18.02 -16.83 30.58
N THR A 605 -18.23 -18.11 30.88
CA THR A 605 -18.61 -18.60 32.23
C THR A 605 -17.42 -18.68 33.20
N GLN A 606 -16.19 -18.65 32.70
CA GLN A 606 -14.96 -18.65 33.48
C GLN A 606 -13.99 -17.60 32.90
N PRO A 607 -14.15 -16.31 33.23
CA PRO A 607 -13.23 -15.25 32.81
C PRO A 607 -11.90 -15.32 33.61
N PRO A 608 -10.75 -15.00 33.00
CA PRO A 608 -10.57 -14.60 31.60
C PRO A 608 -10.52 -15.79 30.62
N LEU A 609 -11.17 -15.62 29.47
CA LEU A 609 -10.98 -16.49 28.31
C LEU A 609 -9.66 -16.15 27.61
N ASN A 610 -8.73 -17.10 27.53
CA ASN A 610 -7.55 -16.96 26.69
C ASN A 610 -7.90 -17.26 25.23
N VAL A 611 -7.67 -16.29 24.34
CA VAL A 611 -8.00 -16.38 22.90
C VAL A 611 -6.79 -16.52 21.98
N LYS A 612 -5.61 -16.85 22.54
CA LYS A 612 -4.39 -17.11 21.77
C LYS A 612 -4.63 -18.24 20.75
N THR A 613 -4.43 -17.96 19.45
CA THR A 613 -4.72 -18.91 18.35
C THR A 613 -3.50 -19.70 17.87
N ALA A 614 -2.27 -19.20 18.11
CA ALA A 614 -1.01 -19.81 17.69
C ALA A 614 0.00 -19.90 18.84
N GLU A 615 1.23 -20.37 18.58
CA GLU A 615 2.35 -20.36 19.54
C GLU A 615 2.01 -20.92 20.94
N GLY A 616 1.46 -22.14 21.01
CA GLY A 616 1.01 -22.78 22.25
C GLY A 616 -0.38 -22.35 22.73
N GLY A 617 -1.00 -21.36 22.08
CA GLY A 617 -2.44 -21.15 22.09
C GLY A 617 -3.18 -22.23 21.27
N SER A 618 -4.47 -22.38 21.53
CA SER A 618 -5.34 -23.37 20.89
C SER A 618 -6.75 -22.84 20.60
N TYR A 619 -6.96 -21.52 20.71
CA TYR A 619 -8.27 -20.92 20.51
C TYR A 619 -8.70 -20.98 19.04
N ASN A 620 -9.97 -21.31 18.80
CA ASN A 620 -10.54 -21.42 17.46
C ASN A 620 -11.83 -20.57 17.35
N PRO A 621 -11.79 -19.39 16.70
CA PRO A 621 -12.95 -18.51 16.53
C PRO A 621 -14.01 -19.07 15.56
N TYR A 622 -13.73 -20.18 14.88
CA TYR A 622 -14.69 -20.92 14.05
C TYR A 622 -15.40 -22.06 14.80
N ALA A 623 -15.01 -22.36 16.04
CA ALA A 623 -15.63 -23.45 16.81
C ALA A 623 -17.12 -23.17 17.08
N ALA A 624 -17.96 -24.20 16.97
CA ALA A 624 -19.38 -24.07 17.21
C ALA A 624 -19.66 -23.60 18.66
N GLY A 625 -20.25 -22.42 18.80
CA GLY A 625 -20.51 -21.80 20.11
C GLY A 625 -19.34 -21.02 20.73
N ALA A 626 -18.24 -20.78 19.99
CA ALA A 626 -17.13 -19.94 20.45
C ALA A 626 -17.62 -18.58 21.01
N PRO A 627 -17.15 -18.14 22.19
CA PRO A 627 -17.50 -16.83 22.73
C PRO A 627 -16.96 -15.67 21.89
N LEU A 628 -15.73 -15.76 21.37
CA LEU A 628 -15.13 -14.78 20.46
C LEU A 628 -15.16 -15.35 19.04
N THR A 629 -15.66 -14.55 18.10
CA THR A 629 -15.82 -14.90 16.68
C THR A 629 -15.36 -13.78 15.78
N LEU A 630 -14.92 -14.09 14.56
CA LEU A 630 -14.68 -13.08 13.52
C LEU A 630 -16.04 -12.54 13.03
N TYR A 631 -16.25 -11.23 13.09
CA TYR A 631 -17.44 -10.58 12.51
C TYR A 631 -17.16 -10.11 11.08
N ALA A 632 -16.04 -9.41 10.87
CA ALA A 632 -15.53 -8.97 9.58
C ALA A 632 -13.99 -9.01 9.58
N THR A 633 -13.35 -9.10 8.42
CA THR A 633 -11.90 -9.31 8.29
C THR A 633 -11.28 -8.28 7.35
N GLY A 634 -9.95 -8.22 7.29
CA GLY A 634 -9.19 -7.29 6.45
C GLY A 634 -9.21 -5.83 6.90
N ILE A 635 -9.68 -5.50 8.10
CA ILE A 635 -9.68 -4.12 8.61
C ILE A 635 -8.30 -3.84 9.23
N ARG A 636 -7.36 -3.28 8.45
CA ARG A 636 -5.93 -3.09 8.82
C ARG A 636 -5.74 -2.54 10.23
N ASN A 637 -6.14 -1.29 10.45
CA ASN A 637 -6.17 -0.65 11.76
C ASN A 637 -7.27 0.40 11.78
N ALA A 638 -8.43 0.06 12.32
CA ALA A 638 -9.47 1.04 12.61
C ALA A 638 -9.37 1.43 14.08
N TYR A 639 -9.33 2.72 14.38
CA TYR A 639 -9.26 3.19 15.76
C TYR A 639 -10.62 3.01 16.45
N ASP A 640 -11.69 3.48 15.80
CA ASP A 640 -13.04 3.56 16.37
C ASP A 640 -14.17 3.11 15.41
N MET A 641 -15.40 2.97 15.93
CA MET A 641 -16.58 2.57 15.14
C MET A 641 -17.91 3.15 15.67
N VAL A 642 -18.79 3.55 14.75
CA VAL A 642 -20.16 3.98 15.07
C VAL A 642 -21.24 3.12 14.39
N TRP A 643 -22.15 2.58 15.20
CA TRP A 643 -23.44 2.04 14.76
C TRP A 643 -24.40 3.20 14.53
N ALA A 644 -24.54 3.65 13.28
CA ALA A 644 -25.34 4.82 12.94
C ALA A 644 -26.84 4.49 12.78
N LYS A 645 -27.70 5.50 12.94
CA LYS A 645 -29.18 5.38 12.85
C LYS A 645 -29.69 4.90 11.49
N ASN A 646 -28.91 5.03 10.42
CA ASN A 646 -29.22 4.45 9.11
C ASN A 646 -29.07 2.90 9.07
N GLY A 647 -28.64 2.28 10.17
CA GLY A 647 -28.52 0.82 10.30
C GLY A 647 -27.16 0.25 9.87
N PHE A 648 -26.24 1.11 9.42
CA PHE A 648 -24.88 0.71 9.04
C PHE A 648 -23.89 0.91 10.18
N LEU A 649 -22.84 0.08 10.17
CA LEU A 649 -21.65 0.25 11.00
C LEU A 649 -20.56 0.93 10.18
N TYR A 650 -20.04 2.05 10.66
CA TYR A 650 -18.92 2.75 10.06
C TYR A 650 -17.68 2.59 10.93
N ALA A 651 -16.56 2.24 10.31
CA ALA A 651 -15.24 2.19 10.94
C ALA A 651 -14.22 2.86 10.01
N PRO A 652 -13.70 4.06 10.32
CA PRO A 652 -12.54 4.61 9.64
C PRO A 652 -11.31 3.76 9.95
N ALA A 653 -10.46 3.53 8.95
CA ALA A 653 -9.29 2.67 9.04
C ALA A 653 -8.08 3.26 8.34
N ASN A 654 -6.92 3.14 8.98
CA ASN A 654 -5.66 3.69 8.49
C ASN A 654 -5.07 2.82 7.38
N GLY A 655 -4.76 3.44 6.24
CA GLY A 655 -4.01 2.85 5.16
C GLY A 655 -2.59 2.48 5.58
N ALA A 656 -1.92 1.66 4.79
CA ALA A 656 -0.50 1.39 4.95
C ALA A 656 0.34 2.54 4.40
N ALA A 657 1.37 2.96 5.12
CA ALA A 657 2.47 3.70 4.53
C ALA A 657 3.27 2.83 3.55
N ALA A 658 4.15 3.44 2.78
CA ALA A 658 4.91 2.73 1.76
C ALA A 658 5.88 1.67 2.32
N SER A 659 6.38 0.83 1.40
CA SER A 659 7.43 -0.18 1.61
C SER A 659 6.99 -1.48 2.29
N GLY A 660 5.68 -1.72 2.47
CA GLY A 660 5.14 -2.98 3.00
C GLY A 660 5.19 -4.17 2.02
N ASN A 661 4.91 -5.38 2.52
CA ASN A 661 4.88 -6.62 1.75
C ASN A 661 3.50 -7.28 1.74
N THR A 662 3.03 -7.76 0.58
CA THR A 662 1.79 -8.58 0.44
C THR A 662 2.10 -10.06 0.20
N PRO A 663 1.25 -10.99 0.68
CA PRO A 663 1.53 -12.43 0.63
C PRO A 663 1.24 -13.06 -0.74
N SER A 664 2.00 -14.11 -1.08
CA SER A 664 1.70 -15.00 -2.21
C SER A 664 0.74 -16.11 -1.82
N THR A 665 -0.16 -16.52 -2.71
CA THR A 665 -0.94 -17.76 -2.54
C THR A 665 -0.01 -18.97 -2.63
N PRO A 666 0.05 -19.85 -1.61
CA PRO A 666 0.88 -21.05 -1.63
C PRO A 666 0.32 -22.11 -2.60
N ALA A 667 1.22 -22.86 -3.23
CA ALA A 667 0.86 -23.87 -4.24
C ALA A 667 0.03 -25.05 -3.69
N ALA A 668 0.13 -25.30 -2.38
CA ALA A 668 -0.82 -26.13 -1.64
C ALA A 668 -1.54 -25.22 -0.64
N LEU A 669 -2.87 -25.11 -0.74
CA LEU A 669 -3.67 -24.27 0.14
C LEU A 669 -3.69 -24.83 1.58
N PRO A 670 -3.46 -24.00 2.61
CA PRO A 670 -3.65 -24.40 4.01
C PRO A 670 -5.04 -24.98 4.28
N ALA A 671 -5.11 -25.94 5.22
CA ALA A 671 -6.39 -26.52 5.64
C ALA A 671 -7.35 -25.46 6.24
N SER A 672 -6.82 -24.36 6.78
CA SER A 672 -7.62 -23.23 7.27
C SER A 672 -8.42 -22.52 6.17
N CYS A 673 -8.04 -22.63 4.89
CA CYS A 673 -8.81 -22.05 3.78
C CYS A 673 -10.24 -22.62 3.68
N ALA A 674 -10.51 -23.79 4.28
CA ALA A 674 -11.85 -24.37 4.35
C ALA A 674 -12.79 -23.67 5.37
N ASN A 675 -12.23 -22.88 6.30
CA ASN A 675 -12.98 -22.15 7.33
C ASN A 675 -13.50 -20.78 6.85
N ARG A 676 -13.22 -20.40 5.60
CA ARG A 676 -13.66 -19.14 5.00
C ARG A 676 -15.20 -19.04 4.95
N PRO A 677 -15.80 -17.86 5.24
CA PRO A 677 -17.25 -17.70 5.37
C PRO A 677 -18.01 -17.87 4.04
N ASP A 678 -17.30 -17.72 2.91
CA ASP A 678 -17.73 -17.91 1.53
C ASP A 678 -17.39 -19.31 0.98
N GLY A 679 -16.97 -20.24 1.85
CA GLY A 679 -16.43 -21.53 1.47
C GLY A 679 -14.97 -21.44 0.98
N PRO A 680 -14.39 -22.58 0.54
CA PRO A 680 -12.97 -22.66 0.22
C PRO A 680 -12.48 -21.60 -0.78
N TYR A 681 -11.21 -21.22 -0.63
CA TYR A 681 -10.55 -20.34 -1.59
C TYR A 681 -10.46 -21.01 -2.96
N THR A 682 -11.04 -20.38 -3.99
CA THR A 682 -10.95 -20.82 -5.40
C THR A 682 -10.63 -19.64 -6.33
N GLY A 683 -9.97 -18.60 -5.79
CA GLY A 683 -9.43 -17.52 -6.62
C GLY A 683 -8.18 -17.98 -7.39
N PRO A 684 -7.73 -17.19 -8.39
CA PRO A 684 -6.42 -17.40 -9.02
C PRO A 684 -5.28 -17.33 -8.00
N ALA A 685 -4.15 -17.95 -8.29
CA ALA A 685 -2.96 -17.80 -7.44
C ALA A 685 -2.43 -16.34 -7.51
N VAL A 686 -2.33 -15.68 -6.37
CA VAL A 686 -1.79 -14.33 -6.23
C VAL A 686 -0.27 -14.42 -6.05
N VAL A 687 0.48 -13.60 -6.79
CA VAL A 687 1.91 -13.39 -6.57
C VAL A 687 2.06 -12.15 -5.67
N GLY A 688 2.57 -12.36 -4.47
CA GLY A 688 2.84 -11.31 -3.49
C GLY A 688 3.84 -10.28 -4.00
N LYS A 689 3.83 -9.11 -3.37
CA LYS A 689 4.60 -7.94 -3.78
C LYS A 689 5.43 -7.42 -2.61
N THR A 690 6.68 -7.06 -2.90
CA THR A 690 7.57 -6.37 -1.97
C THR A 690 7.59 -4.88 -2.27
N PHE A 691 7.84 -4.06 -1.26
CA PHE A 691 7.91 -2.60 -1.38
C PHE A 691 6.62 -1.96 -1.95
N VAL A 692 5.45 -2.46 -1.60
CA VAL A 692 4.15 -1.87 -1.99
C VAL A 692 4.05 -0.43 -1.48
N GLY A 693 3.54 0.47 -2.31
CA GLY A 693 3.39 1.90 -2.01
C GLY A 693 2.26 2.21 -1.04
N THR A 694 2.18 3.48 -0.66
CA THR A 694 1.20 4.00 0.30
C THR A 694 -0.23 3.76 -0.17
N GLN A 695 -1.05 3.24 0.74
CA GLN A 695 -2.46 2.94 0.56
C GLN A 695 -3.32 4.00 1.25
N ASN A 696 -4.52 4.24 0.74
CA ASN A 696 -5.42 5.27 1.29
C ASN A 696 -6.07 4.82 2.62
N ASP A 697 -6.42 5.80 3.45
CA ASP A 697 -7.32 5.63 4.59
C ASP A 697 -8.77 5.53 4.10
N TYR A 698 -9.54 4.57 4.63
CA TYR A 698 -10.92 4.32 4.18
C TYR A 698 -11.93 4.41 5.31
N LEU A 699 -13.14 4.88 5.00
CA LEU A 699 -14.31 4.65 5.84
C LEU A 699 -14.98 3.34 5.41
N PHE A 700 -14.83 2.26 6.19
CA PHE A 700 -15.51 1.01 5.88
C PHE A 700 -16.95 1.00 6.39
N ARG A 701 -17.90 0.68 5.50
CA ARG A 701 -19.28 0.29 5.86
C ARG A 701 -19.28 -1.20 6.18
N VAL A 702 -19.00 -1.53 7.44
CA VAL A 702 -18.68 -2.89 7.90
C VAL A 702 -19.93 -3.78 7.91
N GLN A 703 -19.78 -4.98 7.36
CA GLN A 703 -20.84 -6.00 7.24
C GLN A 703 -20.30 -7.38 7.69
N LYS A 704 -21.18 -8.21 8.24
CA LYS A 704 -20.81 -9.56 8.71
C LYS A 704 -20.29 -10.43 7.55
N GLY A 705 -19.14 -11.05 7.73
CA GLY A 705 -18.53 -11.99 6.79
C GLY A 705 -17.86 -11.34 5.58
N LYS A 706 -17.74 -10.01 5.57
CA LYS A 706 -17.04 -9.25 4.52
C LYS A 706 -15.57 -9.00 4.89
N TYR A 707 -14.75 -8.85 3.84
CA TYR A 707 -13.33 -8.59 3.86
C TYR A 707 -13.05 -7.15 3.41
N TYR A 708 -12.17 -6.45 4.13
CA TYR A 708 -11.92 -5.01 3.98
C TYR A 708 -10.47 -4.67 3.64
N GLY A 709 -9.74 -5.61 3.03
CA GLY A 709 -8.58 -5.29 2.19
C GLY A 709 -7.22 -5.70 2.73
N HIS A 710 -7.01 -5.80 4.04
CA HIS A 710 -5.73 -6.21 4.62
C HIS A 710 -5.53 -7.74 4.57
N PRO A 711 -4.53 -8.27 3.84
CA PRO A 711 -4.32 -9.70 3.69
C PRO A 711 -4.01 -10.41 5.01
N ASN A 712 -4.43 -11.67 5.12
CA ASN A 712 -4.15 -12.53 6.26
C ASN A 712 -3.98 -13.99 5.78
N PRO A 713 -2.75 -14.50 5.72
CA PRO A 713 -2.46 -15.87 5.28
C PRO A 713 -3.15 -16.97 6.09
N GLU A 714 -3.37 -16.79 7.40
CA GLU A 714 -4.05 -17.81 8.22
C GLU A 714 -5.53 -17.98 7.82
N ARG A 715 -6.17 -16.90 7.32
CA ARG A 715 -7.53 -16.90 6.77
C ARG A 715 -7.61 -17.17 5.27
N CYS A 716 -6.47 -17.32 4.60
CA CYS A 716 -6.36 -17.40 3.13
C CYS A 716 -6.98 -16.19 2.43
N GLU A 717 -6.67 -15.01 2.94
CA GLU A 717 -6.97 -13.69 2.37
C GLU A 717 -5.66 -13.16 1.77
N TRP A 718 -5.54 -13.10 0.43
CA TRP A 718 -4.24 -12.88 -0.26
C TRP A 718 -4.11 -11.55 -0.99
N VAL A 719 -5.23 -10.89 -1.31
CA VAL A 719 -5.25 -9.69 -2.17
C VAL A 719 -5.39 -8.44 -1.29
N LEU A 720 -4.45 -7.51 -1.42
CA LEU A 720 -4.54 -6.19 -0.80
C LEU A 720 -5.63 -5.35 -1.50
N ASN A 721 -6.51 -4.74 -0.70
CA ASN A 721 -7.58 -3.82 -1.14
C ASN A 721 -8.40 -4.36 -2.33
N GLY A 722 -8.51 -3.60 -3.42
CA GLY A 722 -9.24 -3.95 -4.64
C GLY A 722 -8.48 -4.88 -5.61
N GLY A 723 -7.21 -5.20 -5.32
CA GLY A 723 -6.34 -5.85 -6.30
C GLY A 723 -5.88 -4.88 -7.39
N ASN A 724 -5.77 -5.34 -8.63
CA ASN A 724 -5.63 -4.48 -9.81
C ASN A 724 -6.52 -5.08 -10.91
N PRO A 725 -7.85 -4.81 -10.90
CA PRO A 725 -8.80 -5.60 -11.68
C PRO A 725 -8.85 -5.23 -13.16
N THR A 726 -8.49 -3.99 -13.53
CA THR A 726 -8.55 -3.45 -14.91
C THR A 726 -7.42 -2.45 -15.17
N ALA A 727 -7.22 -2.02 -16.43
CA ALA A 727 -6.24 -0.98 -16.76
C ALA A 727 -6.77 0.47 -16.57
N ALA A 728 -7.90 0.64 -15.89
CA ALA A 728 -8.49 1.94 -15.58
C ALA A 728 -8.48 2.16 -14.07
N THR A 729 -7.86 3.27 -13.64
CA THR A 729 -7.63 3.61 -12.23
C THR A 729 -8.90 3.58 -11.40
N ASP A 730 -8.93 2.71 -10.38
CA ASP A 730 -9.96 2.72 -9.32
C ASP A 730 -9.34 3.03 -7.93
N PRO A 731 -10.05 3.70 -7.00
CA PRO A 731 -9.42 4.20 -5.78
C PRO A 731 -8.97 3.12 -4.78
N ALA A 732 -9.38 1.86 -4.96
CA ALA A 732 -8.92 0.73 -4.16
C ALA A 732 -7.83 -0.11 -4.84
N GLU A 733 -7.37 0.27 -6.03
CA GLU A 733 -6.36 -0.50 -6.75
C GLU A 733 -4.97 -0.43 -6.08
N VAL A 734 -4.19 -1.48 -6.32
CA VAL A 734 -2.81 -1.66 -5.85
C VAL A 734 -1.96 -1.86 -7.11
N PRO A 735 -1.43 -0.77 -7.72
CA PRO A 735 -0.83 -0.80 -9.06
C PRO A 735 0.35 -1.77 -9.24
N GLU A 736 0.99 -2.19 -8.14
CA GLU A 736 2.06 -3.18 -8.16
C GLU A 736 1.56 -4.59 -8.54
N TYR A 737 0.28 -4.92 -8.32
CA TYR A 737 -0.31 -6.14 -8.89
C TYR A 737 -0.49 -5.99 -10.42
N PRO A 738 -0.32 -7.08 -11.20
CA PRO A 738 -0.59 -7.02 -12.63
C PRO A 738 -2.09 -6.79 -12.91
N VAL A 739 -2.39 -6.01 -13.94
CA VAL A 739 -3.75 -5.79 -14.43
C VAL A 739 -4.46 -7.14 -14.68
N GLY A 740 -5.64 -7.28 -14.09
CA GLY A 740 -6.43 -8.51 -14.08
C GLY A 740 -6.42 -9.24 -12.72
N THR A 741 -5.56 -8.86 -11.77
CA THR A 741 -5.63 -9.36 -10.38
C THR A 741 -6.94 -8.88 -9.73
N GLN A 742 -7.93 -9.76 -9.67
CA GLN A 742 -9.24 -9.46 -9.09
C GLN A 742 -9.15 -9.29 -7.55
N PRO A 743 -10.06 -8.49 -6.94
CA PRO A 743 -10.22 -8.45 -5.49
C PRO A 743 -10.63 -9.83 -4.93
N ASP A 744 -10.47 -10.00 -3.62
CA ASP A 744 -11.09 -11.14 -2.93
C ASP A 744 -12.62 -11.10 -3.10
N ARG A 745 -13.28 -12.25 -3.28
CA ARG A 745 -14.74 -12.32 -3.49
C ARG A 745 -15.55 -11.77 -2.31
N ASN A 746 -14.94 -11.71 -1.12
CA ASN A 746 -15.53 -11.13 0.08
C ASN A 746 -15.31 -9.62 0.21
N TRP A 747 -14.63 -8.96 -0.73
CA TRP A 747 -14.41 -7.52 -0.71
C TRP A 747 -15.71 -6.76 -0.43
N GLY A 748 -15.68 -5.93 0.62
CA GLY A 748 -16.81 -5.12 1.08
C GLY A 748 -16.86 -3.72 0.48
N GLY A 749 -15.74 -3.28 -0.12
CA GLY A 749 -15.54 -1.90 -0.53
C GLY A 749 -15.46 -0.92 0.65
N PHE A 750 -15.33 0.36 0.33
CA PHE A 750 -15.37 1.47 1.26
C PHE A 750 -16.59 2.37 0.97
N ALA A 751 -16.98 3.18 1.96
CA ALA A 751 -18.03 4.20 1.84
C ALA A 751 -17.47 5.60 1.57
N TYR A 752 -16.22 5.86 1.97
CA TYR A 752 -15.46 7.07 1.67
C TYR A 752 -13.96 6.76 1.63
N ASP A 753 -13.22 7.54 0.85
CA ASP A 753 -11.76 7.52 0.74
C ASP A 753 -11.25 8.85 1.30
N PHE A 754 -10.41 8.80 2.34
CA PHE A 754 -9.84 9.98 2.99
C PHE A 754 -8.54 10.46 2.31
N GLY A 755 -8.02 9.71 1.33
CA GLY A 755 -6.67 9.82 0.80
C GLY A 755 -5.62 9.17 1.72
N GLN A 756 -4.36 9.29 1.33
CA GLN A 756 -3.22 8.80 2.10
C GLN A 756 -2.99 9.64 3.38
N HIS A 757 -2.42 9.01 4.40
CA HIS A 757 -1.90 9.66 5.62
C HIS A 757 -2.91 10.45 6.48
N ALA A 758 -4.22 10.32 6.24
CA ALA A 758 -5.24 11.00 7.05
C ALA A 758 -5.18 10.60 8.54
N SER A 759 -4.84 9.33 8.80
CA SER A 759 -4.99 8.68 10.11
C SER A 759 -6.39 8.91 10.68
N ALA A 760 -7.38 8.42 9.93
CA ALA A 760 -8.79 8.53 10.26
C ALA A 760 -9.13 7.65 11.49
N ASN A 761 -9.42 8.30 12.63
CA ASN A 761 -9.42 7.65 13.95
C ASN A 761 -10.81 7.68 14.63
N GLY A 762 -11.04 8.51 15.67
CA GLY A 762 -12.33 8.59 16.36
C GLY A 762 -13.53 8.93 15.45
N VAL A 763 -14.70 8.33 15.68
CA VAL A 763 -15.90 8.59 14.88
C VAL A 763 -17.21 8.61 15.67
N ILE A 764 -18.00 9.66 15.50
CA ILE A 764 -19.36 9.75 16.03
C ILE A 764 -20.38 10.06 14.92
N GLU A 765 -21.65 9.73 15.15
CA GLU A 765 -22.79 10.33 14.47
C GLU A 765 -23.29 11.49 15.34
N GLU A 766 -23.51 12.68 14.77
CA GLU A 766 -24.10 13.82 15.51
C GLU A 766 -25.61 13.58 15.71
N TYR A 767 -26.06 13.80 16.94
CA TYR A 767 -27.42 13.49 17.36
C TYR A 767 -28.25 14.70 17.84
N THR A 768 -27.59 15.78 18.25
CA THR A 768 -28.14 16.66 19.29
C THR A 768 -28.85 17.89 18.76
N THR A 769 -28.39 18.46 17.65
CA THR A 769 -28.92 19.73 17.18
C THR A 769 -30.40 19.62 16.76
N ALA A 770 -31.23 20.39 17.46
CA ALA A 770 -32.68 20.42 17.28
C ALA A 770 -33.07 21.06 15.93
N GLY A 771 -34.21 20.65 15.37
CA GLY A 771 -34.66 21.10 14.05
C GLY A 771 -33.83 20.53 12.89
N ASP A 772 -33.73 21.32 11.81
CA ASP A 772 -33.16 20.97 10.51
C ASP A 772 -31.65 21.28 10.41
N SER A 773 -30.89 20.95 11.46
CA SER A 773 -29.45 21.18 11.50
C SER A 773 -28.69 20.41 10.43
N LEU A 774 -27.71 21.07 9.80
CA LEU A 774 -26.88 20.51 8.74
C LEU A 774 -25.94 19.39 9.21
N LEU A 775 -25.72 19.25 10.52
CA LEU A 775 -24.91 18.18 11.12
C LEU A 775 -25.71 16.92 11.46
N LYS A 776 -27.04 16.98 11.46
CA LYS A 776 -27.88 15.94 12.05
C LYS A 776 -27.80 14.61 11.30
N ASN A 777 -27.47 13.53 12.01
CA ASN A 777 -27.16 12.22 11.42
C ASN A 777 -26.01 12.31 10.38
N ARG A 778 -25.00 13.15 10.64
CA ARG A 778 -23.71 13.17 9.91
C ARG A 778 -22.65 12.47 10.74
N LEU A 779 -21.68 11.88 10.07
CA LEU A 779 -20.51 11.34 10.74
C LEU A 779 -19.49 12.47 10.92
N LEU A 780 -18.97 12.61 12.13
CA LEU A 780 -17.81 13.45 12.42
C LEU A 780 -16.64 12.49 12.63
N VAL A 781 -15.66 12.54 11.72
CA VAL A 781 -14.49 11.67 11.74
C VAL A 781 -13.25 12.52 12.01
N VAL A 782 -12.47 12.10 12.99
CA VAL A 782 -11.15 12.68 13.30
C VAL A 782 -10.13 12.26 12.24
N ARG A 783 -9.33 13.22 11.73
CA ARG A 783 -8.12 12.96 10.94
C ARG A 783 -6.89 13.40 11.74
N TYR A 784 -6.20 12.43 12.32
CA TYR A 784 -5.13 12.63 13.30
C TYR A 784 -3.86 13.23 12.67
N SER A 785 -3.46 12.78 11.48
CA SER A 785 -2.19 13.17 10.86
C SER A 785 -2.38 14.19 9.72
N ALA A 786 -2.69 13.78 8.49
CA ALA A 786 -2.87 14.71 7.39
C ALA A 786 -4.20 15.48 7.51
N GLY A 787 -4.10 16.78 7.82
CA GLY A 787 -5.23 17.71 7.95
C GLY A 787 -5.45 18.22 9.37
N LYS A 788 -5.17 17.41 10.40
CA LYS A 788 -5.35 17.71 11.84
C LYS A 788 -6.69 18.41 12.11
N ASP A 789 -7.75 17.77 11.65
CA ASP A 789 -9.12 18.30 11.62
C ASP A 789 -10.18 17.22 11.91
N ILE A 790 -11.44 17.64 12.04
CA ILE A 790 -12.62 16.76 12.08
C ILE A 790 -13.40 17.01 10.80
N ILE A 791 -13.50 16.00 9.95
CA ILE A 791 -14.24 16.05 8.69
C ILE A 791 -15.69 15.60 8.92
N VAL A 792 -16.65 16.36 8.38
CA VAL A 792 -18.09 16.02 8.42
C VAL A 792 -18.47 15.28 7.15
N LEU A 793 -19.04 14.09 7.28
CA LEU A 793 -19.47 13.22 6.17
C LEU A 793 -20.99 13.00 6.19
N THR A 794 -21.60 13.01 5.01
CA THR A 794 -23.03 12.75 4.78
C THR A 794 -23.24 11.33 4.24
N PRO A 795 -23.78 10.38 5.03
CA PRO A 795 -24.21 9.09 4.50
C PRO A 795 -25.42 9.21 3.57
N GLY A 796 -25.36 8.51 2.44
CA GLY A 796 -26.48 8.24 1.54
C GLY A 796 -27.37 7.11 2.03
N ALA A 797 -28.44 6.83 1.30
CA ALA A 797 -29.42 5.79 1.64
C ALA A 797 -28.87 4.35 1.51
N ASP A 798 -27.80 4.17 0.74
CA ASP A 798 -27.03 2.91 0.63
C ASP A 798 -25.89 2.81 1.64
N GLY A 799 -25.63 3.88 2.40
CA GLY A 799 -24.50 3.99 3.33
C GLY A 799 -23.15 4.25 2.68
N ASN A 800 -23.08 4.66 1.41
CA ASN A 800 -21.90 5.32 0.86
C ASN A 800 -21.95 6.82 1.22
N ILE A 801 -20.83 7.53 1.26
CA ILE A 801 -20.83 8.97 1.55
C ILE A 801 -21.11 9.77 0.28
N VAL A 802 -22.10 10.68 0.35
CA VAL A 802 -22.60 11.47 -0.79
C VAL A 802 -22.19 12.95 -0.76
N ASP A 803 -21.61 13.40 0.36
CA ASP A 803 -21.10 14.76 0.56
C ASP A 803 -20.11 14.75 1.74
N ALA A 804 -18.99 15.46 1.60
CA ALA A 804 -17.89 15.47 2.56
C ALA A 804 -17.35 16.90 2.73
N LYS A 805 -17.19 17.34 3.98
CA LYS A 805 -16.91 18.74 4.34
C LYS A 805 -15.74 18.83 5.33
N PRO A 806 -14.48 18.83 4.84
CA PRO A 806 -13.33 19.25 5.63
C PRO A 806 -13.30 20.78 5.78
N GLY A 807 -12.37 21.31 6.57
CA GLY A 807 -12.11 22.75 6.60
C GLY A 807 -13.13 23.60 7.38
N ILE A 808 -14.06 22.98 8.11
CA ILE A 808 -15.07 23.70 8.91
C ILE A 808 -14.37 24.52 10.01
N SER A 809 -14.76 25.78 10.15
CA SER A 809 -14.18 26.71 11.13
C SER A 809 -14.33 26.16 12.55
N GLY A 810 -13.23 26.09 13.30
CA GLY A 810 -13.18 25.51 14.66
C GLY A 810 -13.05 23.98 14.72
N LEU A 811 -13.25 23.26 13.61
CA LEU A 811 -12.94 21.83 13.49
C LEU A 811 -11.55 21.56 12.90
N THR A 812 -10.67 22.57 12.82
CA THR A 812 -9.39 22.52 12.08
C THR A 812 -8.21 23.04 12.91
N ASN A 813 -6.99 22.71 12.50
CA ASN A 813 -5.74 23.17 13.12
C ASN A 813 -5.58 22.74 14.59
N PHE A 814 -6.05 21.53 14.92
CA PHE A 814 -5.85 20.97 16.26
C PHE A 814 -4.35 20.80 16.54
N ASN A 815 -3.91 21.28 17.70
CA ASN A 815 -2.56 21.09 18.23
C ASN A 815 -2.63 20.92 19.76
N PRO A 816 -2.28 19.76 20.36
CA PRO A 816 -1.81 18.52 19.71
C PRO A 816 -2.84 17.89 18.75
N SER A 817 -2.46 16.81 18.06
CA SER A 817 -3.30 16.15 17.06
C SER A 817 -4.60 15.61 17.64
N PRO A 818 -5.75 15.72 16.95
CA PRO A 818 -7.02 15.23 17.44
C PRO A 818 -7.07 13.72 17.24
N LEU A 819 -7.38 12.93 18.28
CA LEU A 819 -7.31 11.47 18.25
C LEU A 819 -8.70 10.81 18.34
N ASP A 820 -9.51 11.23 19.31
CA ASP A 820 -10.85 10.72 19.55
C ASP A 820 -11.83 11.83 19.97
N LEU A 821 -13.14 11.59 19.88
CA LEU A 821 -14.16 12.58 20.19
C LEU A 821 -15.47 11.99 20.74
N THR A 822 -16.14 12.74 21.62
CA THR A 822 -17.49 12.43 22.07
C THR A 822 -18.38 13.67 22.15
N GLU A 823 -19.69 13.49 22.13
CA GLU A 823 -20.71 14.55 22.03
C GLU A 823 -21.57 14.61 23.31
N ASP A 824 -21.64 15.78 23.94
CA ASP A 824 -22.63 16.07 24.98
C ASP A 824 -24.02 16.21 24.34
N ARG A 825 -24.80 15.14 24.45
CA ARG A 825 -26.14 15.05 23.83
C ARG A 825 -27.23 15.90 24.49
N SER A 826 -26.86 16.80 25.39
CA SER A 826 -27.75 17.87 25.88
C SER A 826 -27.61 19.18 25.10
N ASN A 827 -26.47 19.42 24.44
CA ASN A 827 -26.13 20.74 23.88
C ASN A 827 -25.28 20.73 22.59
N GLY A 828 -24.73 19.58 22.18
CA GLY A 828 -23.93 19.44 20.95
C GLY A 828 -22.47 19.90 21.10
N ASN A 829 -21.99 20.18 22.31
CA ASN A 829 -20.56 20.36 22.58
C ASN A 829 -19.81 19.06 22.29
N LEU A 830 -18.67 19.16 21.60
CA LEU A 830 -17.75 18.04 21.42
C LEU A 830 -16.61 18.15 22.43
N TYR A 831 -16.22 17.01 23.01
CA TYR A 831 -14.95 16.87 23.74
C TYR A 831 -14.02 16.04 22.89
N VAL A 832 -12.85 16.60 22.56
CA VAL A 832 -11.86 15.98 21.67
C VAL A 832 -10.62 15.62 22.50
N ALA A 833 -10.25 14.35 22.51
CA ALA A 833 -8.97 13.91 23.03
C ALA A 833 -7.85 14.29 22.05
N GLN A 834 -6.80 14.93 22.54
CA GLN A 834 -5.64 15.34 21.74
C GLN A 834 -4.37 14.65 22.26
N LEU A 835 -3.54 14.15 21.35
CA LEU A 835 -2.26 13.50 21.63
C LEU A 835 -1.16 14.09 20.73
N ASP A 836 0.05 14.24 21.26
CA ASP A 836 1.24 14.70 20.57
C ASP A 836 2.13 13.50 20.19
N GLU A 837 2.31 13.29 18.89
CA GLU A 837 3.03 12.15 18.30
C GLU A 837 4.51 12.06 18.74
N ASN A 838 5.14 13.18 19.10
CA ASN A 838 6.58 13.25 19.38
C ASN A 838 6.90 13.03 20.85
N THR A 839 6.02 13.48 21.74
CA THR A 839 6.25 13.56 23.19
C THR A 839 5.39 12.62 24.02
N GLY A 840 4.34 12.03 23.42
CA GLY A 840 3.36 11.25 24.17
C GLY A 840 2.70 12.07 25.28
N GLN A 841 2.47 13.36 25.04
CA GLN A 841 1.68 14.25 25.89
C GLN A 841 0.36 14.60 25.22
N GLY A 842 -0.61 15.14 25.95
CA GLY A 842 -1.94 15.33 25.42
C GLY A 842 -2.83 16.16 26.33
N THR A 843 -4.01 16.52 25.81
CA THR A 843 -5.02 17.31 26.51
C THR A 843 -6.43 16.97 26.02
N LEU A 844 -7.45 17.58 26.62
CA LEU A 844 -8.84 17.52 26.17
C LEU A 844 -9.29 18.92 25.75
N LEU A 845 -9.89 19.03 24.56
CA LEU A 845 -10.41 20.28 24.02
C LEU A 845 -11.93 20.26 23.97
N LEU A 846 -12.56 21.30 24.51
CA LEU A 846 -13.97 21.56 24.28
C LEU A 846 -14.13 22.28 22.95
N VAL A 847 -15.01 21.78 22.08
CA VAL A 847 -15.29 22.35 20.76
C VAL A 847 -16.79 22.64 20.69
N ARG A 848 -17.15 23.90 20.94
CA ARG A 848 -18.55 24.35 21.05
C ARG A 848 -19.13 24.68 19.67
N PRO A 849 -20.34 24.23 19.29
CA PRO A 849 -21.00 24.64 18.05
C PRO A 849 -21.38 26.14 18.09
N LYS A 850 -21.59 26.73 16.91
CA LYS A 850 -21.92 28.15 16.71
C LYS A 850 -22.84 28.36 15.51
#